data_AF-A0A959IT73-F1
#
_entry.id   AF-A0A959IT73-F1
#
_cell.length_a   1.000
_cell.length_b   1.000
_cell.length_c   1.000
_cell.angle_alpha   90.00
_cell.angle_beta   90.00
_cell.angle_gamma   90.00
#
_symmetry.space_group_name_H-M   'P 1'
#
loop_
_entity.id
_entity.type
_entity.pdbx_description
1 polymer ?
#
loop_
_entity_poly.entity_id
_entity_poly.type
_entity_poly.pdbx_seq_one_letter_code
_entity_poly.pdbx_strand_id
1 'polypeptide(L)'
;GDPTNSSTAVLLSSGSTIGQTIQPDSCLLVEVVLVAGPGNYSVIINDAGSLPPVFDLATDFPVTAIAECDYTNNVDQFSFDYSSPVLDLGPDISTCSTIVNVLDAGPGFVQYEWQDGNPEQTYTAFEPGTYWVTAIDSCGNSQTDTILINVDPAFAIDLGPDQVYCQDTAIMISVAGFDNYAWSPTDFLDCDTCATVAISPDSTTCYTLTATTDEGCQVLDSIKIIVSMPVNTLDTAYLCEGETLTILGMEISDPGLYSETLTAASGCDSTHSTEVIGLDTVLTQEFREICENETTLIFGTSTNIPGEYFEVYSMATGCDSTHVITLEVQDTVLTQESITICAGDSVQIFGNYELNPGHIAATYSSQENCDSTHLITLSWYPVMSTQAIVTPACQGSTPGSIEIPVNGGTPPFDYTWDATGATGNILMTTTPGTYSVTITDGNGCQTSITAILDETPAPDLNLLPFPTTCFDLADGSLEILNASTDLSFSLDGVNFTDSTLLEGLSPGSCMLTVADPNGCSFQFDFFIGSPPELILTLPELLQITLGESIEINGQSNTLSIQNYFWDPIGNLSCLDCLDPIAAPTETTLYTLTIVDPNGCTDTEQTLIEVIPNYELYIPNAFSPDFDGINDGFTLYAGTNVASIQELLIFDRWGELIFRNTNFSPNDPVLGWDGRFRGELMDAGIFVYLARVRFMDDHVEVFKGDVLLLR
;
A
#
# COMPACT_ATOMS: atom_id res chain seq x y z
N GLY A 1 -28.39 -30.02 -39.67
CA GLY A 1 -27.42 -29.96 -40.77
C GLY A 1 -28.06 -29.36 -42.00
N ASP A 2 -28.22 -28.04 -42.02
CA ASP A 2 -28.18 -27.13 -43.18
C ASP A 2 -27.85 -25.75 -42.54
N PRO A 3 -26.70 -25.12 -42.83
CA PRO A 3 -26.24 -23.92 -42.11
C PRO A 3 -26.70 -22.60 -42.75
N THR A 4 -27.72 -22.60 -43.61
CA THR A 4 -28.09 -21.41 -44.40
C THR A 4 -29.25 -20.56 -43.86
N ASN A 5 -29.83 -20.90 -42.70
CA ASN A 5 -30.71 -19.98 -41.97
C ASN A 5 -30.00 -19.45 -40.73
N SER A 6 -29.75 -18.14 -40.70
CA SER A 6 -29.21 -17.44 -39.55
C SER A 6 -30.19 -17.56 -38.36
N SER A 7 -29.76 -18.23 -37.29
CA SER A 7 -30.43 -18.15 -35.99
C SER A 7 -30.16 -16.76 -35.39
N THR A 8 -31.18 -15.90 -35.40
CA THR A 8 -31.19 -14.73 -34.53
C THR A 8 -31.58 -15.20 -33.13
N ALA A 9 -30.68 -15.08 -32.16
CA ALA A 9 -31.03 -15.22 -30.76
C ALA A 9 -32.07 -14.15 -30.40
N VAL A 10 -33.21 -14.56 -29.84
CA VAL A 10 -34.29 -13.64 -29.43
C VAL A 10 -34.36 -13.61 -27.91
N LEU A 11 -34.22 -12.41 -27.34
CA LEU A 11 -34.51 -12.14 -25.93
C LEU A 11 -36.02 -12.18 -25.73
N LEU A 12 -36.51 -13.13 -24.93
CA LEU A 12 -37.94 -13.26 -24.62
C LEU A 12 -38.23 -12.69 -23.23
N SER A 13 -39.01 -11.61 -23.17
CA SER A 13 -39.74 -11.21 -21.96
C SER A 13 -41.14 -11.86 -21.97
N SER A 14 -41.85 -11.87 -20.83
CA SER A 14 -43.17 -12.50 -20.72
C SER A 14 -44.14 -11.98 -21.80
N GLY A 15 -44.67 -12.88 -22.65
CA GLY A 15 -45.61 -12.54 -23.72
C GLY A 15 -45.01 -12.28 -25.11
N SER A 16 -43.70 -12.48 -25.29
CA SER A 16 -43.02 -12.31 -26.58
C SER A 16 -43.45 -13.34 -27.64
N THR A 17 -43.67 -12.90 -28.88
CA THR A 17 -44.09 -13.76 -30.01
C THR A 17 -43.00 -13.78 -31.09
N ILE A 18 -42.51 -14.97 -31.48
CA ILE A 18 -41.56 -15.12 -32.60
C ILE A 18 -42.35 -15.42 -33.88
N GLY A 19 -42.44 -14.44 -34.79
CA GLY A 19 -43.26 -14.51 -36.01
C GLY A 19 -42.58 -15.14 -37.23
N GLN A 20 -41.92 -16.29 -37.10
CA GLN A 20 -41.31 -16.97 -38.26
C GLN A 20 -42.22 -18.05 -38.85
N THR A 21 -42.38 -18.04 -40.18
CA THR A 21 -43.11 -19.07 -40.93
C THR A 21 -42.23 -20.31 -41.12
N ILE A 22 -42.59 -21.43 -40.49
CA ILE A 22 -41.89 -22.72 -40.67
C ILE A 22 -42.38 -23.35 -41.99
N GLN A 23 -41.47 -23.75 -42.87
CA GLN A 23 -41.82 -24.49 -44.09
C GLN A 23 -42.06 -25.98 -43.75
N PRO A 24 -43.02 -26.66 -44.40
CA PRO A 24 -43.21 -28.11 -44.28
C PRO A 24 -41.89 -28.85 -44.56
N ASP A 25 -41.59 -29.92 -43.81
CA ASP A 25 -40.37 -30.74 -43.92
C ASP A 25 -39.03 -30.05 -43.53
N SER A 26 -39.07 -28.90 -42.83
CA SER A 26 -37.87 -28.20 -42.33
C SER A 26 -37.77 -28.25 -40.79
N CYS A 27 -36.58 -28.48 -40.24
CA CYS A 27 -36.34 -28.31 -38.79
C CYS A 27 -35.95 -26.86 -38.50
N LEU A 28 -36.73 -26.15 -37.68
CA LEU A 28 -36.32 -24.86 -37.13
C LEU A 28 -35.55 -25.09 -35.83
N LEU A 29 -34.26 -24.74 -35.82
CA LEU A 29 -33.50 -24.62 -34.59
C LEU A 29 -33.73 -23.22 -34.01
N VAL A 30 -34.43 -23.13 -32.88
CA VAL A 30 -34.60 -21.86 -32.16
C VAL A 30 -33.63 -21.87 -30.97
N GLU A 31 -32.66 -20.95 -31.00
CA GLU A 31 -31.75 -20.73 -29.89
C GLU A 31 -32.34 -19.62 -29.01
N VAL A 32 -32.77 -20.00 -27.80
CA VAL A 32 -33.41 -19.08 -26.84
C VAL A 32 -32.40 -18.70 -25.78
N VAL A 33 -32.15 -17.41 -25.61
CA VAL A 33 -31.33 -16.87 -24.52
C VAL A 33 -32.28 -16.35 -23.45
N LEU A 34 -32.36 -17.04 -22.32
CA LEU A 34 -33.16 -16.62 -21.17
C LEU A 34 -32.36 -15.63 -20.32
N VAL A 35 -32.97 -14.49 -19.97
CA VAL A 35 -32.42 -13.60 -18.92
C VAL A 35 -32.77 -14.24 -17.58
N ALA A 36 -31.76 -14.53 -16.77
CA ALA A 36 -31.90 -15.29 -15.53
C ALA A 36 -32.90 -14.65 -14.56
N GLY A 37 -33.78 -15.48 -13.99
CA GLY A 37 -34.70 -15.14 -12.91
C GLY A 37 -35.30 -16.42 -12.31
N PRO A 38 -35.78 -16.42 -11.06
CA PRO A 38 -36.40 -17.60 -10.48
C PRO A 38 -37.79 -17.85 -11.10
N GLY A 39 -38.00 -19.05 -11.65
CA GLY A 39 -39.30 -19.44 -12.20
C GLY A 39 -39.27 -20.76 -12.98
N ASN A 40 -40.44 -21.35 -13.18
CA ASN A 40 -40.62 -22.42 -14.18
C ASN A 40 -40.87 -21.75 -15.53
N TYR A 41 -40.03 -22.04 -16.52
CA TYR A 41 -40.18 -21.55 -17.88
C TYR A 41 -40.71 -22.67 -18.76
N SER A 42 -41.73 -22.35 -19.57
CA SER A 42 -42.27 -23.25 -20.59
C SER A 42 -42.08 -22.59 -21.94
N VAL A 43 -41.36 -23.26 -22.84
CA VAL A 43 -41.28 -22.85 -24.25
C VAL A 43 -42.33 -23.64 -25.01
N ILE A 44 -43.24 -22.94 -25.68
CA ILE A 44 -44.30 -23.55 -26.48
C ILE A 44 -44.03 -23.17 -27.93
N ILE A 45 -43.75 -24.16 -28.77
CA ILE A 45 -43.64 -23.97 -30.22
C ILE A 45 -44.91 -24.52 -30.85
N ASN A 46 -45.69 -23.65 -31.50
CA ASN A 46 -46.92 -24.02 -32.18
C ASN A 46 -46.78 -23.75 -33.67
N ASP A 47 -46.87 -24.80 -34.48
CA ASP A 47 -47.05 -24.71 -35.92
C ASP A 47 -48.46 -24.17 -36.18
N ALA A 48 -48.55 -23.00 -36.81
CA ALA A 48 -49.79 -22.32 -37.12
C ALA A 48 -50.61 -23.08 -38.19
N GLY A 49 -51.23 -24.19 -37.79
CA GLY A 49 -52.11 -25.01 -38.63
C GLY A 49 -53.25 -25.72 -37.87
N SER A 50 -53.39 -25.53 -36.55
CA SER A 50 -54.31 -26.33 -35.73
C SER A 50 -55.60 -25.56 -35.39
N LEU A 51 -56.74 -26.07 -35.87
CA LEU A 51 -58.10 -25.63 -35.52
C LEU A 51 -58.39 -25.79 -34.00
N PRO A 52 -59.35 -25.03 -33.43
CA PRO A 52 -59.62 -25.02 -31.99
C PRO A 52 -59.89 -26.42 -31.39
N PRO A 53 -59.51 -26.67 -30.12
CA PRO A 53 -59.28 -25.67 -29.08
C PRO A 53 -57.83 -25.17 -28.98
N VAL A 54 -57.71 -23.97 -28.40
CA VAL A 54 -56.45 -23.36 -27.97
C VAL A 54 -55.81 -24.26 -26.91
N PHE A 55 -54.54 -24.59 -27.14
CA PHE A 55 -53.59 -25.23 -26.23
C PHE A 55 -53.98 -25.13 -24.73
N ASP A 56 -54.14 -26.28 -24.06
CA ASP A 56 -54.50 -26.40 -22.64
C ASP A 56 -53.34 -27.00 -21.83
N LEU A 57 -52.72 -26.15 -20.98
CA LEU A 57 -51.61 -26.50 -20.08
C LEU A 57 -51.91 -27.68 -19.13
N ALA A 58 -53.18 -28.01 -18.88
CA ALA A 58 -53.55 -29.05 -17.92
C ALA A 58 -53.64 -30.46 -18.53
N THR A 59 -53.75 -30.61 -19.87
CA THR A 59 -54.13 -31.89 -20.49
C THR A 59 -53.16 -32.43 -21.55
N ASP A 60 -52.24 -31.60 -22.06
CA ASP A 60 -51.39 -31.96 -23.21
C ASP A 60 -49.94 -32.40 -22.88
N PHE A 61 -49.62 -32.77 -21.62
CA PHE A 61 -48.29 -33.31 -21.26
C PHE A 61 -48.23 -34.84 -21.36
N PRO A 62 -47.44 -35.43 -22.28
CA PRO A 62 -46.89 -36.76 -22.09
C PRO A 62 -45.36 -36.75 -21.89
N VAL A 63 -44.97 -37.61 -20.97
CA VAL A 63 -43.62 -37.93 -20.48
C VAL A 63 -42.59 -38.26 -21.57
N THR A 64 -41.45 -37.57 -21.47
CA THR A 64 -40.06 -37.99 -21.74
C THR A 64 -39.82 -39.05 -22.83
N ALA A 65 -39.53 -38.58 -24.06
CA ALA A 65 -38.42 -39.03 -24.93
C ALA A 65 -38.65 -38.45 -26.34
N ILE A 66 -37.81 -37.54 -26.82
CA ILE A 66 -37.86 -37.07 -28.21
C ILE A 66 -36.81 -37.84 -29.02
N ALA A 67 -37.27 -38.65 -29.97
CA ALA A 67 -36.50 -39.04 -31.14
C ALA A 67 -36.84 -38.06 -32.28
N GLU A 68 -35.85 -37.80 -33.13
CA GLU A 68 -35.84 -36.77 -34.18
C GLU A 68 -37.15 -36.68 -35.00
N CYS A 69 -37.69 -35.45 -35.07
CA CYS A 69 -38.70 -34.95 -36.01
C CYS A 69 -40.13 -35.54 -35.93
N ASP A 70 -40.89 -35.19 -34.89
CA ASP A 70 -42.35 -35.37 -34.88
C ASP A 70 -43.07 -34.02 -34.69
N TYR A 71 -44.10 -33.76 -35.51
CA TYR A 71 -44.74 -32.45 -35.75
C TYR A 71 -45.87 -32.11 -34.76
N THR A 72 -45.78 -32.56 -33.52
CA THR A 72 -46.80 -32.30 -32.50
C THR A 72 -46.32 -31.25 -31.52
N ASN A 73 -47.17 -30.25 -31.23
CA ASN A 73 -46.99 -29.22 -30.19
C ASN A 73 -46.25 -29.79 -28.98
N ASN A 74 -44.95 -29.54 -28.91
CA ASN A 74 -44.08 -30.04 -27.86
C ASN A 74 -43.91 -28.96 -26.80
N VAL A 75 -44.24 -29.32 -25.57
CA VAL A 75 -44.04 -28.48 -24.39
C VAL A 75 -43.08 -29.25 -23.51
N ASP A 76 -41.91 -28.66 -23.25
CA ASP A 76 -40.98 -29.22 -22.28
C ASP A 76 -40.84 -28.22 -21.12
N GLN A 77 -40.82 -28.76 -19.90
CA GLN A 77 -40.65 -27.98 -18.69
C GLN A 77 -39.20 -28.10 -18.25
N PHE A 78 -38.48 -26.99 -18.27
CA PHE A 78 -37.12 -26.94 -17.77
C PHE A 78 -37.13 -26.41 -16.34
N SER A 79 -36.71 -27.24 -15.38
CA SER A 79 -36.43 -26.82 -14.01
C SER A 79 -34.92 -26.59 -13.88
N PHE A 80 -34.52 -25.36 -13.55
CA PHE A 80 -33.16 -25.04 -13.17
C PHE A 80 -33.10 -25.00 -11.64
N ASP A 81 -32.43 -25.98 -11.02
CA ASP A 81 -32.11 -25.91 -9.59
C ASP A 81 -31.00 -24.87 -9.39
N TYR A 82 -31.40 -23.62 -9.18
CA TYR A 82 -30.49 -22.55 -8.78
C TYR A 82 -30.45 -22.46 -7.25
N SER A 83 -29.35 -22.94 -6.67
CA SER A 83 -29.01 -22.65 -5.27
C SER A 83 -28.18 -21.38 -5.23
N SER A 84 -28.71 -20.31 -4.63
CA SER A 84 -27.95 -19.07 -4.42
C SER A 84 -26.70 -19.38 -3.58
N PRO A 85 -25.51 -18.87 -3.98
CA PRO A 85 -24.29 -19.02 -3.20
C PRO A 85 -24.45 -18.34 -1.83
N VAL A 86 -23.82 -18.87 -0.79
CA VAL A 86 -23.88 -18.31 0.56
C VAL A 86 -22.68 -17.39 0.76
N LEU A 87 -22.95 -16.14 1.14
CA LEU A 87 -21.91 -15.19 1.55
C LEU A 87 -21.60 -15.39 3.03
N ASP A 88 -20.37 -15.78 3.36
CA ASP A 88 -19.90 -16.02 4.73
C ASP A 88 -18.39 -15.73 4.81
N LEU A 89 -18.02 -14.64 5.49
CA LEU A 89 -16.66 -14.19 5.77
C LEU A 89 -16.02 -15.00 6.92
N GLY A 90 -16.79 -15.86 7.59
CA GLY A 90 -16.34 -16.64 8.72
C GLY A 90 -16.56 -15.94 10.07
N PRO A 91 -16.14 -16.58 11.17
CA PRO A 91 -16.29 -16.02 12.51
C PRO A 91 -15.35 -14.82 12.73
N ASP A 92 -15.70 -13.96 13.69
CA ASP A 92 -14.85 -12.85 14.16
C ASP A 92 -13.42 -13.32 14.50
N ILE A 93 -12.43 -12.49 14.16
CA ILE A 93 -11.00 -12.78 14.27
C ILE A 93 -10.39 -11.96 15.42
N SER A 94 -9.63 -12.63 16.28
CA SER A 94 -8.77 -12.00 17.29
C SER A 94 -7.30 -12.24 16.96
N THR A 95 -6.52 -11.16 16.81
CA THR A 95 -5.08 -11.22 16.48
C THR A 95 -4.22 -10.54 17.55
N CYS A 96 -2.94 -10.88 17.60
CA CYS A 96 -1.98 -10.34 18.60
C CYS A 96 -1.11 -9.20 18.05
N SER A 97 -1.19 -8.91 16.74
CA SER A 97 -0.58 -7.76 16.08
C SER A 97 -1.38 -7.37 14.83
N THR A 98 -1.02 -6.25 14.18
CA THR A 98 -1.58 -5.77 12.90
C THR A 98 -1.17 -6.67 11.73
N ILE A 99 -1.55 -7.94 11.78
CA ILE A 99 -1.41 -8.86 10.65
C ILE A 99 -2.41 -8.44 9.58
N VAL A 100 -1.91 -8.37 8.35
CA VAL A 100 -2.69 -8.20 7.15
C VAL A 100 -3.61 -9.42 6.99
N ASN A 101 -4.92 -9.23 7.16
CA ASN A 101 -5.91 -10.29 6.97
C ASN A 101 -6.50 -10.18 5.57
N VAL A 102 -6.38 -11.23 4.76
CA VAL A 102 -7.08 -11.31 3.46
C VAL A 102 -8.43 -11.99 3.71
N LEU A 103 -9.50 -11.21 3.65
CA LEU A 103 -10.89 -11.65 3.70
C LEU A 103 -11.30 -12.10 2.29
N ASP A 104 -12.04 -13.20 2.19
CA ASP A 104 -12.53 -13.72 0.92
C ASP A 104 -14.05 -13.89 1.01
N ALA A 105 -14.80 -13.16 0.18
CA ALA A 105 -16.25 -13.24 0.11
C ALA A 105 -16.76 -14.54 -0.57
N GLY A 106 -15.84 -15.36 -1.08
CA GLY A 106 -16.13 -16.61 -1.77
C GLY A 106 -16.65 -16.40 -3.21
N PRO A 107 -16.45 -17.39 -4.09
CA PRO A 107 -16.89 -17.30 -5.47
C PRO A 107 -18.41 -17.54 -5.60
N GLY A 108 -19.00 -17.10 -6.72
CA GLY A 108 -20.41 -17.37 -7.07
C GLY A 108 -21.27 -16.12 -7.22
N PHE A 109 -20.74 -14.95 -6.88
CA PHE A 109 -21.39 -13.66 -7.09
C PHE A 109 -20.85 -12.98 -8.35
N VAL A 110 -21.67 -12.15 -8.99
CA VAL A 110 -21.29 -11.37 -10.18
C VAL A 110 -20.79 -9.97 -9.85
N GLN A 111 -21.04 -9.51 -8.62
CA GLN A 111 -20.57 -8.23 -8.11
C GLN A 111 -20.29 -8.38 -6.61
N TYR A 112 -19.19 -7.75 -6.17
CA TYR A 112 -18.84 -7.55 -4.77
C TYR A 112 -18.74 -6.04 -4.54
N GLU A 113 -19.02 -5.60 -3.32
CA GLU A 113 -18.86 -4.21 -2.89
C GLU A 113 -18.51 -4.21 -1.40
N TRP A 114 -17.24 -3.93 -1.11
CA TRP A 114 -16.75 -3.78 0.26
C TRP A 114 -17.10 -2.39 0.83
N GLN A 115 -16.90 -2.19 2.13
CA GLN A 115 -17.24 -0.94 2.82
C GLN A 115 -16.62 0.35 2.24
N ASP A 116 -15.56 0.25 1.44
CA ASP A 116 -14.87 1.35 0.75
C ASP A 116 -15.18 1.43 -0.76
N GLY A 117 -16.12 0.62 -1.25
CA GLY A 117 -16.50 0.54 -2.67
C GLY A 117 -15.61 -0.37 -3.52
N ASN A 118 -14.66 -1.10 -2.92
CA ASN A 118 -13.83 -2.05 -3.65
C ASN A 118 -14.70 -3.18 -4.28
N PRO A 119 -14.57 -3.45 -5.59
CA PRO A 119 -15.37 -4.46 -6.28
C PRO A 119 -14.77 -5.88 -6.32
N GLU A 120 -13.59 -6.09 -5.74
CA GLU A 120 -12.87 -7.37 -5.78
C GLU A 120 -13.53 -8.43 -4.87
N GLN A 121 -13.37 -9.71 -5.21
CA GLN A 121 -13.86 -10.83 -4.38
C GLN A 121 -13.16 -10.87 -3.00
N THR A 122 -11.90 -10.46 -2.96
CA THR A 122 -11.07 -10.49 -1.75
C THR A 122 -10.75 -9.09 -1.26
N TYR A 123 -10.62 -8.93 0.06
CA TYR A 123 -10.32 -7.66 0.71
C TYR A 123 -9.21 -7.80 1.73
N THR A 124 -8.27 -6.87 1.71
CA THR A 124 -7.12 -6.88 2.60
C THR A 124 -7.35 -5.90 3.75
N ALA A 125 -7.60 -6.40 4.95
CA ALA A 125 -7.75 -5.63 6.17
C ALA A 125 -6.39 -5.33 6.82
N PHE A 126 -6.05 -4.05 6.94
CA PHE A 126 -4.77 -3.57 7.47
C PHE A 126 -4.83 -3.13 8.95
N GLU A 127 -6.03 -2.90 9.49
CA GLU A 127 -6.25 -2.42 10.85
C GLU A 127 -7.31 -3.26 11.59
N PRO A 128 -7.34 -3.26 12.93
CA PRO A 128 -8.49 -3.81 13.66
C PRO A 128 -9.74 -2.96 13.41
N GLY A 129 -10.86 -3.61 13.14
CA GLY A 129 -12.10 -2.95 12.79
C GLY A 129 -13.18 -3.96 12.39
N THR A 130 -14.40 -3.45 12.17
CA THR A 130 -15.47 -4.24 11.57
C THR A 130 -15.44 -4.04 10.07
N TYR A 131 -15.35 -5.16 9.34
CA TYR A 131 -15.33 -5.21 7.88
C TYR A 131 -16.63 -5.84 7.38
N TRP A 132 -17.11 -5.44 6.20
CA TRP A 132 -18.31 -6.02 5.61
C TRP A 132 -18.30 -5.94 4.10
N VAL A 133 -18.93 -6.91 3.46
CA VAL A 133 -19.08 -6.97 2.00
C VAL A 133 -20.53 -7.19 1.65
N THR A 134 -20.98 -6.52 0.58
CA THR A 134 -22.24 -6.82 -0.09
C THR A 134 -21.93 -7.51 -1.41
N ALA A 135 -22.51 -8.67 -1.65
CA ALA A 135 -22.33 -9.43 -2.90
C ALA A 135 -23.66 -9.66 -3.61
N ILE A 136 -23.68 -9.53 -4.93
CA ILE A 136 -24.87 -9.71 -5.77
C ILE A 136 -24.68 -10.94 -6.65
N ASP A 137 -25.59 -11.90 -6.56
CA ASP A 137 -25.53 -13.11 -7.37
C ASP A 137 -25.98 -12.87 -8.82
N SER A 138 -25.76 -13.86 -9.69
CA SER A 138 -26.12 -13.78 -11.12
C SER A 138 -27.62 -13.57 -11.39
N CYS A 139 -28.47 -13.71 -10.37
CA CYS A 139 -29.90 -13.48 -10.41
C CYS A 139 -30.31 -12.13 -9.80
N GLY A 140 -29.36 -11.31 -9.37
CA GLY A 140 -29.59 -10.00 -8.77
C GLY A 140 -29.89 -10.02 -7.27
N ASN A 141 -29.75 -11.16 -6.59
CA ASN A 141 -29.97 -11.22 -5.14
C ASN A 141 -28.74 -10.67 -4.41
N SER A 142 -28.97 -9.70 -3.54
CA SER A 142 -27.93 -9.10 -2.71
C SER A 142 -27.87 -9.77 -1.33
N GLN A 143 -26.67 -10.11 -0.89
CA GLN A 143 -26.36 -10.60 0.46
C GLN A 143 -25.29 -9.71 1.08
N THR A 144 -25.31 -9.56 2.41
CA THR A 144 -24.29 -8.81 3.16
C THR A 144 -23.81 -9.67 4.32
N ASP A 145 -22.50 -9.67 4.56
CA ASP A 145 -21.91 -10.31 5.73
C ASP A 145 -20.83 -9.43 6.40
N THR A 146 -20.62 -9.62 7.70
CA THR A 146 -19.78 -8.78 8.55
C THR A 146 -18.78 -9.61 9.35
N ILE A 147 -17.54 -9.13 9.50
CA ILE A 147 -16.51 -9.75 10.33
C ILE A 147 -15.81 -8.70 11.21
N LEU A 148 -15.65 -8.98 12.50
CA LEU A 148 -14.88 -8.13 13.42
C LEU A 148 -13.44 -8.64 13.55
N ILE A 149 -12.46 -7.77 13.32
CA ILE A 149 -11.04 -8.01 13.61
C ILE A 149 -10.65 -7.18 14.83
N ASN A 150 -10.18 -7.82 15.90
CA ASN A 150 -9.69 -7.14 17.10
C ASN A 150 -8.24 -7.51 17.44
N VAL A 151 -7.53 -6.62 18.13
CA VAL A 151 -6.18 -6.88 18.68
C VAL A 151 -6.30 -7.08 20.19
N ASP A 152 -5.85 -8.22 20.71
CA ASP A 152 -5.86 -8.53 22.15
C ASP A 152 -4.60 -7.97 22.86
N PRO A 153 -4.74 -7.04 23.82
CA PRO A 153 -3.61 -6.43 24.54
C PRO A 153 -2.92 -7.33 25.60
N ALA A 154 -3.20 -8.64 25.67
CA ALA A 154 -2.79 -9.51 26.77
C ALA A 154 -1.34 -10.08 26.76
N PHE A 155 -0.48 -9.75 25.79
CA PHE A 155 0.79 -10.50 25.57
C PHE A 155 2.08 -9.66 25.55
N ALA A 156 2.24 -8.66 26.43
CA ALA A 156 3.54 -7.99 26.58
C ALA A 156 4.53 -8.81 27.44
N ILE A 157 5.76 -9.00 26.96
CA ILE A 157 6.87 -9.59 27.70
C ILE A 157 7.86 -8.49 28.13
N ASP A 158 8.31 -8.54 29.39
CA ASP A 158 9.27 -7.60 29.99
C ASP A 158 10.25 -8.39 30.88
N LEU A 159 11.51 -8.45 30.48
CA LEU A 159 12.63 -9.11 31.15
C LEU A 159 13.25 -8.24 32.26
N GLY A 160 12.81 -6.98 32.38
CA GLY A 160 13.30 -6.02 33.36
C GLY A 160 14.58 -5.27 32.93
N PRO A 161 15.12 -4.41 33.79
CA PRO A 161 16.29 -3.58 33.46
C PRO A 161 17.60 -4.35 33.44
N ASP A 162 18.60 -3.81 32.74
CA ASP A 162 19.99 -4.30 32.70
C ASP A 162 20.60 -4.50 34.10
N GLN A 163 21.37 -5.58 34.29
CA GLN A 163 21.89 -5.98 35.60
C GLN A 163 23.42 -6.20 35.62
N VAL A 164 24.06 -5.93 36.77
CA VAL A 164 25.53 -6.03 36.98
C VAL A 164 25.84 -7.14 37.98
N TYR A 165 26.76 -8.05 37.64
CA TYR A 165 27.11 -9.23 38.44
C TYR A 165 28.62 -9.54 38.44
N CYS A 166 29.06 -10.35 39.41
CA CYS A 166 30.43 -10.88 39.48
C CYS A 166 30.54 -12.18 38.68
N GLN A 167 31.73 -12.42 38.10
CA GLN A 167 32.06 -13.66 37.40
C GLN A 167 31.74 -14.90 38.28
N ASP A 168 31.20 -15.94 37.65
CA ASP A 168 30.78 -17.23 38.26
C ASP A 168 29.50 -17.21 39.13
N THR A 169 28.66 -16.18 39.01
CA THR A 169 27.30 -16.18 39.61
C THR A 169 26.24 -16.51 38.56
N ALA A 170 25.40 -17.52 38.82
CA ALA A 170 24.29 -17.90 37.95
C ALA A 170 23.00 -17.13 38.34
N ILE A 171 22.32 -16.56 37.34
CA ILE A 171 21.14 -15.72 37.50
C ILE A 171 19.93 -16.45 36.93
N MET A 172 18.83 -16.53 37.67
CA MET A 172 17.60 -17.16 37.20
C MET A 172 16.63 -16.11 36.63
N ILE A 173 16.26 -16.23 35.36
CA ILE A 173 15.19 -15.45 34.73
C ILE A 173 14.01 -16.38 34.43
N SER A 174 12.78 -15.95 34.77
CA SER A 174 11.57 -16.76 34.59
C SER A 174 10.47 -15.96 33.91
N VAL A 175 9.98 -16.47 32.79
CA VAL A 175 8.89 -15.90 32.00
C VAL A 175 7.79 -16.95 31.85
N ALA A 176 6.54 -16.59 32.16
CA ALA A 176 5.39 -17.50 32.08
C ALA A 176 4.32 -16.97 31.12
N GLY A 177 3.48 -17.86 30.59
CA GLY A 177 2.33 -17.50 29.75
C GLY A 177 2.50 -17.78 28.25
N PHE A 178 3.56 -18.49 27.84
CA PHE A 178 3.82 -18.87 26.46
C PHE A 178 4.10 -20.38 26.37
N ASP A 179 3.89 -20.96 25.20
CA ASP A 179 4.02 -22.40 24.98
C ASP A 179 5.44 -22.78 24.54
N ASN A 180 6.13 -21.88 23.84
CA ASN A 180 7.48 -22.05 23.34
C ASN A 180 8.37 -20.86 23.68
N TYR A 181 9.67 -21.11 23.89
CA TYR A 181 10.66 -20.11 24.25
C TYR A 181 11.93 -20.36 23.42
N ALA A 182 12.61 -19.29 23.02
CA ALA A 182 13.88 -19.35 22.31
C ALA A 182 14.80 -18.21 22.75
N TRP A 183 15.88 -18.55 23.44
CA TRP A 183 16.88 -17.62 23.94
C TRP A 183 18.09 -17.53 22.99
N SER A 184 18.66 -16.34 22.82
CA SER A 184 19.87 -16.10 22.04
C SER A 184 20.74 -15.00 22.66
N PRO A 185 22.09 -15.09 22.66
CA PRO A 185 22.88 -16.25 22.27
C PRO A 185 22.71 -17.42 23.24
N THR A 186 23.02 -18.65 22.82
CA THR A 186 22.85 -19.86 23.66
C THR A 186 24.02 -20.13 24.61
N ASP A 187 25.12 -19.37 24.46
CA ASP A 187 26.29 -19.49 25.31
C ASP A 187 25.97 -19.14 26.77
N PHE A 188 26.45 -19.96 27.70
CA PHE A 188 26.31 -19.79 29.15
C PHE A 188 24.85 -19.79 29.66
N LEU A 189 23.93 -20.42 28.93
CA LEU A 189 22.58 -20.77 29.36
C LEU A 189 22.51 -22.24 29.79
N ASP A 190 21.72 -22.56 30.81
CA ASP A 190 21.41 -23.95 31.16
C ASP A 190 20.35 -24.58 30.26
N CYS A 191 19.48 -23.76 29.64
CA CYS A 191 18.46 -24.17 28.68
C CYS A 191 18.05 -22.99 27.78
N ASP A 192 18.09 -23.17 26.46
CA ASP A 192 17.75 -22.16 25.45
C ASP A 192 16.28 -22.16 25.04
N THR A 193 15.49 -23.12 25.52
CA THR A 193 14.07 -23.32 25.15
C THR A 193 13.12 -23.36 26.35
N CYS A 194 13.63 -23.07 27.54
CA CYS A 194 12.88 -23.14 28.78
C CYS A 194 12.28 -21.77 29.17
N ALA A 195 11.09 -21.83 29.78
CA ALA A 195 10.42 -20.69 30.42
C ALA A 195 11.25 -20.06 31.55
N THR A 196 12.04 -20.88 32.24
CA THR A 196 12.96 -20.47 33.30
C THR A 196 14.38 -20.89 32.91
N VAL A 197 15.31 -19.94 32.89
CA VAL A 197 16.72 -20.14 32.47
C VAL A 197 17.69 -19.63 33.52
N ALA A 198 18.79 -20.34 33.72
CA ALA A 198 19.97 -19.90 34.46
C ALA A 198 21.02 -19.35 33.48
N ILE A 199 21.45 -18.10 33.69
CA ILE A 199 22.41 -17.38 32.83
C ILE A 199 23.69 -17.10 33.63
N SER A 200 24.87 -17.42 33.09
CA SER A 200 26.17 -17.13 33.74
C SER A 200 27.29 -16.74 32.75
N PRO A 201 27.21 -15.59 32.07
CA PRO A 201 28.20 -15.20 31.07
C PRO A 201 29.55 -14.86 31.71
N ASP A 202 30.65 -15.09 30.98
CA ASP A 202 32.02 -14.79 31.41
C ASP A 202 32.48 -13.35 31.07
N SER A 203 31.66 -12.64 30.29
CA SER A 203 31.86 -11.25 29.84
C SER A 203 30.50 -10.54 29.72
N THR A 204 30.51 -9.23 29.47
CA THR A 204 29.24 -8.49 29.36
C THR A 204 28.49 -8.91 28.09
N THR A 205 27.32 -9.53 28.24
CA THR A 205 26.56 -10.16 27.15
C THR A 205 25.10 -9.71 27.18
N CYS A 206 24.51 -9.48 26.00
CA CYS A 206 23.09 -9.17 25.83
C CYS A 206 22.34 -10.42 25.37
N TYR A 207 21.27 -10.79 26.08
CA TYR A 207 20.41 -11.92 25.75
C TYR A 207 19.06 -11.42 25.23
N THR A 208 18.54 -12.07 24.21
CA THR A 208 17.20 -11.86 23.67
C THR A 208 16.36 -13.11 23.89
N LEU A 209 15.08 -12.92 24.25
CA LEU A 209 14.09 -13.98 24.34
C LEU A 209 13.03 -13.76 23.26
N THR A 210 12.74 -14.81 22.50
CA THR A 210 11.53 -14.93 21.68
C THR A 210 10.58 -15.93 22.33
N ALA A 211 9.39 -15.51 22.73
CA ALA A 211 8.36 -16.40 23.30
C ALA A 211 7.19 -16.55 22.34
N THR A 212 6.64 -17.76 22.22
CA THR A 212 5.60 -18.12 21.24
C THR A 212 4.42 -18.85 21.87
N THR A 213 3.19 -18.51 21.51
CA THR A 213 2.01 -19.34 21.85
C THR A 213 1.75 -20.39 20.77
N ASP A 214 0.97 -21.43 21.09
CA ASP A 214 0.53 -22.49 20.18
C ASP A 214 -0.34 -21.95 19.02
N GLU A 215 -0.85 -20.72 19.16
CA GLU A 215 -1.60 -19.98 18.14
C GLU A 215 -0.69 -19.14 17.22
N GLY A 216 0.64 -19.21 17.41
CA GLY A 216 1.64 -18.61 16.52
C GLY A 216 2.06 -17.18 16.85
N CYS A 217 1.60 -16.60 17.97
CA CYS A 217 1.99 -15.26 18.40
C CYS A 217 3.42 -15.25 18.93
N GLN A 218 4.33 -14.47 18.30
CA GLN A 218 5.72 -14.31 18.75
C GLN A 218 5.94 -12.94 19.41
N VAL A 219 6.57 -12.90 20.58
CA VAL A 219 6.96 -11.67 21.28
C VAL A 219 8.44 -11.70 21.63
N LEU A 220 9.10 -10.55 21.57
CA LEU A 220 10.53 -10.43 21.82
C LEU A 220 10.85 -9.37 22.85
N ASP A 221 11.83 -9.67 23.71
CA ASP A 221 12.45 -8.69 24.59
C ASP A 221 13.92 -9.05 24.87
N SER A 222 14.71 -8.10 25.36
CA SER A 222 16.16 -8.23 25.56
C SER A 222 16.61 -7.73 26.93
N ILE A 223 17.65 -8.38 27.49
CA ILE A 223 18.29 -7.98 28.74
C ILE A 223 19.81 -8.04 28.65
N LYS A 224 20.51 -7.02 29.17
CA LYS A 224 21.97 -7.00 29.23
C LYS A 224 22.51 -7.39 30.60
N ILE A 225 23.43 -8.35 30.62
CA ILE A 225 24.14 -8.81 31.82
C ILE A 225 25.58 -8.28 31.77
N ILE A 226 25.96 -7.44 32.75
CA ILE A 226 27.28 -6.79 32.82
C ILE A 226 28.16 -7.52 33.84
N VAL A 227 29.31 -8.07 33.40
CA VAL A 227 30.23 -8.87 34.23
C VAL A 227 31.43 -8.03 34.69
N SER A 228 31.72 -8.04 36.01
CA SER A 228 32.86 -7.37 36.63
C SER A 228 33.92 -8.37 37.15
N MET A 229 35.22 -8.04 37.04
CA MET A 229 36.37 -8.89 37.43
C MET A 229 37.16 -8.30 38.62
N PRO A 230 37.73 -9.12 39.54
CA PRO A 230 38.61 -8.64 40.62
C PRO A 230 40.06 -8.39 40.17
N VAL A 231 40.78 -7.46 40.81
CA VAL A 231 42.18 -7.09 40.51
C VAL A 231 43.12 -7.54 41.64
N ASN A 232 44.26 -8.18 41.29
CA ASN A 232 45.32 -8.58 42.23
C ASN A 232 46.67 -7.95 41.87
N THR A 233 47.43 -7.44 42.85
CA THR A 233 48.76 -6.80 42.64
C THR A 233 49.81 -7.30 43.66
N LEU A 234 51.07 -7.44 43.22
CA LEU A 234 52.21 -7.99 44.01
C LEU A 234 53.43 -7.04 43.96
N ASP A 235 54.07 -6.75 45.10
CA ASP A 235 55.29 -5.92 45.24
C ASP A 235 56.39 -6.66 46.06
N THR A 236 57.67 -6.24 45.99
CA THR A 236 58.80 -6.95 46.62
C THR A 236 59.71 -6.04 47.47
N ALA A 237 60.10 -6.47 48.68
CA ALA A 237 60.99 -5.74 49.61
C ALA A 237 62.13 -6.60 50.14
N TYR A 238 63.25 -6.03 50.62
CA TYR A 238 64.45 -6.76 51.06
C TYR A 238 64.81 -6.50 52.54
N LEU A 239 65.31 -7.50 53.28
CA LEU A 239 65.57 -7.49 54.73
C LEU A 239 66.93 -8.13 55.07
N CYS A 240 67.84 -7.51 55.82
CA CYS A 240 69.09 -8.18 56.26
C CYS A 240 68.85 -8.94 57.59
N GLU A 241 69.64 -9.98 57.89
CA GLU A 241 69.45 -10.80 59.11
C GLU A 241 69.52 -9.93 60.39
N GLY A 242 68.39 -9.79 61.08
CA GLY A 242 68.24 -9.00 62.32
C GLY A 242 67.67 -7.58 62.17
N GLU A 243 67.35 -7.13 60.95
CA GLU A 243 66.61 -5.88 60.72
C GLU A 243 65.08 -6.09 60.73
N THR A 244 64.29 -5.01 60.83
CA THR A 244 62.81 -5.05 60.77
C THR A 244 62.28 -4.02 59.76
N LEU A 245 61.32 -4.40 58.91
CA LEU A 245 60.64 -3.52 57.95
C LEU A 245 59.18 -3.27 58.36
N THR A 246 58.55 -2.18 57.89
CA THR A 246 57.10 -1.94 58.10
C THR A 246 56.34 -2.11 56.79
N ILE A 247 55.48 -3.14 56.70
CA ILE A 247 54.63 -3.43 55.55
C ILE A 247 53.17 -3.43 56.02
N LEU A 248 52.27 -2.73 55.30
CA LEU A 248 50.84 -2.58 55.65
C LEU A 248 50.60 -2.10 57.10
N GLY A 249 51.49 -1.26 57.63
CA GLY A 249 51.38 -0.69 58.98
C GLY A 249 51.81 -1.61 60.13
N MET A 250 52.29 -2.82 59.85
CA MET A 250 52.84 -3.77 60.84
C MET A 250 54.37 -3.90 60.70
N GLU A 251 55.10 -3.97 61.82
CA GLU A 251 56.54 -4.27 61.83
C GLU A 251 56.76 -5.78 61.67
N ILE A 252 57.58 -6.16 60.68
CA ILE A 252 57.89 -7.54 60.32
C ILE A 252 59.39 -7.78 60.36
N SER A 253 59.79 -8.92 60.93
CA SER A 253 61.19 -9.33 61.13
C SER A 253 61.56 -10.63 60.40
N ASP A 254 60.56 -11.29 59.79
CA ASP A 254 60.75 -12.55 59.08
C ASP A 254 60.34 -12.39 57.60
N PRO A 255 61.16 -12.90 56.66
CA PRO A 255 60.81 -12.90 55.23
C PRO A 255 59.57 -13.77 54.98
N GLY A 256 58.70 -13.31 54.09
CA GLY A 256 57.39 -13.93 53.84
C GLY A 256 56.46 -13.05 52.99
N LEU A 257 55.27 -13.57 52.68
CA LEU A 257 54.25 -12.90 51.87
C LEU A 257 53.12 -12.37 52.77
N TYR A 258 52.82 -11.07 52.68
CA TYR A 258 51.79 -10.39 53.48
C TYR A 258 50.73 -9.77 52.56
N SER A 259 49.42 -9.92 52.87
CA SER A 259 48.31 -9.48 52.01
C SER A 259 47.13 -8.84 52.75
N GLU A 260 46.39 -7.95 52.07
CA GLU A 260 45.14 -7.32 52.56
C GLU A 260 44.07 -7.30 51.45
N THR A 261 42.78 -7.46 51.83
CA THR A 261 41.62 -7.49 50.92
C THR A 261 40.75 -6.25 51.14
N LEU A 262 40.46 -5.51 50.06
CA LEU A 262 39.57 -4.33 50.07
C LEU A 262 38.18 -4.71 49.53
N THR A 263 37.14 -4.49 50.34
CA THR A 263 35.75 -4.85 50.03
C THR A 263 34.96 -3.67 49.43
N ALA A 264 34.22 -3.92 48.35
CA ALA A 264 33.36 -2.92 47.70
C ALA A 264 31.88 -3.29 47.85
N ALA A 265 31.02 -2.31 48.14
CA ALA A 265 29.61 -2.54 48.47
C ALA A 265 28.72 -3.08 47.32
N SER A 266 29.25 -3.18 46.09
CA SER A 266 28.49 -3.61 44.90
C SER A 266 29.39 -4.13 43.75
N GLY A 267 30.57 -4.67 44.05
CA GLY A 267 31.51 -5.21 43.07
C GLY A 267 32.53 -6.14 43.71
N CYS A 268 33.26 -6.91 42.90
CA CYS A 268 34.11 -8.01 43.37
C CYS A 268 35.36 -7.49 44.15
N ASP A 269 35.68 -8.12 45.28
CA ASP A 269 36.76 -7.71 46.20
C ASP A 269 38.16 -7.81 45.56
N SER A 270 39.08 -6.90 45.90
CA SER A 270 40.46 -6.86 45.35
C SER A 270 41.54 -7.11 46.42
N THR A 271 42.66 -7.75 46.05
CA THR A 271 43.73 -8.17 46.98
C THR A 271 45.11 -7.59 46.61
N HIS A 272 45.82 -6.98 47.56
CA HIS A 272 47.21 -6.50 47.38
C HIS A 272 48.18 -7.30 48.26
N SER A 273 49.31 -7.75 47.71
CA SER A 273 50.31 -8.58 48.43
C SER A 273 51.74 -8.02 48.30
N THR A 274 52.57 -8.17 49.32
CA THR A 274 54.00 -7.79 49.31
C THR A 274 54.88 -8.96 49.80
N GLU A 275 55.90 -9.33 49.02
CA GLU A 275 56.87 -10.39 49.34
C GLU A 275 58.17 -9.80 49.89
N VAL A 276 58.65 -10.25 51.05
CA VAL A 276 59.89 -9.76 51.70
C VAL A 276 61.01 -10.81 51.64
N ILE A 277 62.19 -10.46 51.09
CA ILE A 277 63.33 -11.33 50.77
C ILE A 277 64.58 -10.97 51.61
N GLY A 278 65.31 -11.96 52.15
CA GLY A 278 66.50 -11.75 53.00
C GLY A 278 67.83 -11.47 52.26
N LEU A 279 68.77 -10.65 52.78
CA LEU A 279 70.13 -10.42 52.21
C LEU A 279 71.29 -10.60 53.22
N ASP A 280 72.42 -11.19 52.76
CA ASP A 280 73.63 -11.57 53.53
C ASP A 280 74.96 -10.85 53.07
N THR A 281 76.11 -11.25 53.63
CA THR A 281 77.44 -10.62 53.91
C THR A 281 78.48 -10.42 52.73
N VAL A 282 79.45 -9.45 52.78
CA VAL A 282 80.45 -8.98 51.71
C VAL A 282 81.75 -9.83 51.60
N LEU A 283 82.80 -9.53 50.77
CA LEU A 283 83.56 -10.45 49.86
C LEU A 283 85.10 -10.16 49.56
N THR A 284 86.04 -11.08 49.17
CA THR A 284 87.45 -10.83 48.67
C THR A 284 87.97 -11.73 47.49
N GLN A 285 88.44 -11.24 46.32
CA GLN A 285 88.42 -11.93 44.99
C GLN A 285 89.75 -12.54 44.37
N GLU A 286 89.69 -13.67 43.61
CA GLU A 286 90.71 -14.35 42.73
C GLU A 286 90.09 -14.69 41.35
N PHE A 287 90.77 -14.59 40.18
CA PHE A 287 90.16 -14.83 38.84
C PHE A 287 90.58 -16.15 38.15
N ARG A 288 89.63 -16.87 37.51
CA ARG A 288 89.86 -18.05 36.64
C ARG A 288 88.92 -18.03 35.42
N GLU A 289 89.31 -18.57 34.26
CA GLU A 289 88.48 -18.58 33.03
C GLU A 289 88.24 -19.97 32.43
N ILE A 290 86.99 -20.27 32.00
CA ILE A 290 86.53 -21.51 31.31
C ILE A 290 85.34 -21.21 30.34
N CYS A 291 84.90 -22.14 29.47
CA CYS A 291 83.66 -21.96 28.66
C CYS A 291 82.40 -22.56 29.36
N GLU A 292 81.18 -22.14 29.01
CA GLU A 292 79.91 -22.38 29.77
C GLU A 292 79.60 -23.85 30.11
N ASN A 293 80.09 -24.80 29.31
CA ASN A 293 79.88 -26.24 29.51
C ASN A 293 81.10 -26.99 30.08
N GLU A 294 82.19 -26.30 30.40
CA GLU A 294 83.38 -26.87 31.05
C GLU A 294 83.33 -26.61 32.55
N THR A 295 83.81 -27.54 33.40
CA THR A 295 83.84 -27.35 34.87
C THR A 295 85.27 -27.23 35.39
N THR A 296 85.51 -26.36 36.37
CA THR A 296 86.78 -26.24 37.11
C THR A 296 86.58 -26.45 38.62
N LEU A 297 87.64 -26.71 39.37
CA LEU A 297 87.55 -26.94 40.82
C LEU A 297 87.77 -25.63 41.62
N ILE A 298 86.79 -25.24 42.44
CA ILE A 298 86.82 -24.06 43.33
C ILE A 298 86.63 -24.52 44.78
N PHE A 299 87.54 -24.14 45.70
CA PHE A 299 87.60 -24.60 47.10
C PHE A 299 87.36 -26.11 47.33
N GLY A 300 87.82 -26.96 46.41
CA GLY A 300 87.72 -28.42 46.51
C GLY A 300 86.47 -29.06 45.90
N THR A 301 85.56 -28.27 45.29
CA THR A 301 84.35 -28.76 44.61
C THR A 301 84.37 -28.38 43.12
N SER A 302 83.98 -29.29 42.22
CA SER A 302 83.95 -29.07 40.77
C SER A 302 82.71 -28.27 40.36
N THR A 303 82.88 -27.20 39.61
CA THR A 303 81.83 -26.25 39.26
C THR A 303 82.12 -25.50 37.94
N ASN A 304 81.09 -25.21 37.15
CA ASN A 304 81.16 -24.46 35.89
C ASN A 304 80.40 -23.13 35.91
N ILE A 305 79.89 -22.73 37.07
CA ILE A 305 79.00 -21.57 37.16
C ILE A 305 79.88 -20.31 37.21
N PRO A 306 79.77 -19.37 36.26
CA PRO A 306 80.51 -18.13 36.36
C PRO A 306 80.09 -17.39 37.61
N GLY A 307 81.05 -16.74 38.23
CA GLY A 307 80.78 -15.93 39.37
C GLY A 307 81.75 -16.17 40.49
N GLU A 308 81.42 -15.48 41.54
CA GLU A 308 82.27 -15.19 42.64
C GLU A 308 81.96 -16.18 43.76
N TYR A 309 82.74 -17.25 43.86
CA TYR A 309 82.57 -18.30 44.88
C TYR A 309 83.22 -17.87 46.18
N PHE A 310 82.49 -17.89 47.29
CA PHE A 310 82.86 -17.10 48.45
C PHE A 310 82.92 -17.92 49.76
N GLU A 311 83.98 -17.78 50.57
CA GLU A 311 84.11 -18.38 51.93
C GLU A 311 84.22 -17.34 53.09
N VAL A 312 83.36 -17.38 54.12
CA VAL A 312 83.08 -16.24 55.05
C VAL A 312 83.97 -16.18 56.31
N TYR A 313 84.40 -14.97 56.68
CA TYR A 313 85.24 -14.56 57.81
C TYR A 313 84.62 -13.30 58.49
N SER A 314 84.36 -13.32 59.79
CA SER A 314 83.44 -12.38 60.48
C SER A 314 84.09 -11.13 61.13
N MET A 315 83.40 -9.97 61.08
CA MET A 315 83.68 -8.72 61.87
C MET A 315 82.41 -7.87 62.17
N ALA A 316 82.53 -6.92 63.13
CA ALA A 316 81.48 -6.54 64.09
C ALA A 316 80.39 -5.49 63.73
N THR A 317 80.29 -4.95 62.51
CA THR A 317 79.12 -4.14 62.11
C THR A 317 79.02 -4.08 60.58
N GLY A 318 77.98 -4.72 60.03
CA GLY A 318 77.84 -5.13 58.64
C GLY A 318 77.90 -6.66 58.54
N CYS A 319 77.06 -7.27 57.72
CA CYS A 319 77.07 -8.71 57.46
C CYS A 319 78.48 -9.13 56.93
N ASP A 320 79.17 -10.09 57.60
CA ASP A 320 80.49 -10.79 57.41
C ASP A 320 81.32 -10.63 56.09
N SER A 321 82.60 -11.05 56.04
CA SER A 321 83.50 -10.87 54.87
C SER A 321 83.89 -12.19 54.18
N THR A 322 83.83 -12.32 52.86
CA THR A 322 83.73 -13.63 52.20
C THR A 322 84.72 -13.82 51.03
N HIS A 323 85.71 -14.70 51.13
CA HIS A 323 86.75 -14.88 50.11
C HIS A 323 86.23 -15.48 48.82
N VAL A 324 86.17 -14.65 47.80
CA VAL A 324 85.80 -14.92 46.43
C VAL A 324 86.88 -15.47 45.53
N ILE A 325 86.52 -16.48 44.75
CA ILE A 325 87.15 -16.78 43.45
C ILE A 325 86.12 -16.44 42.37
N THR A 326 86.38 -15.43 41.54
CA THR A 326 85.66 -15.06 40.33
C THR A 326 86.05 -16.01 39.20
N LEU A 327 85.20 -17.00 38.96
CA LEU A 327 85.26 -17.79 37.74
C LEU A 327 84.58 -16.99 36.63
N GLU A 328 85.34 -16.42 35.71
CA GLU A 328 84.80 -15.77 34.52
C GLU A 328 84.61 -16.82 33.44
N VAL A 329 83.37 -17.18 33.18
CA VAL A 329 83.07 -18.03 32.03
C VAL A 329 83.08 -17.11 30.81
N GLN A 330 83.96 -17.37 29.83
CA GLN A 330 83.96 -16.56 28.62
C GLN A 330 82.63 -16.79 27.89
N ASP A 331 81.87 -15.71 27.75
CA ASP A 331 80.56 -15.75 27.15
C ASP A 331 80.64 -16.22 25.70
N THR A 332 79.71 -17.08 25.33
CA THR A 332 79.40 -17.26 23.92
C THR A 332 79.03 -15.90 23.34
N VAL A 333 79.78 -15.38 22.37
CA VAL A 333 79.53 -14.03 21.84
C VAL A 333 78.12 -13.97 21.28
N LEU A 334 77.28 -13.13 21.90
CA LEU A 334 75.92 -12.86 21.46
C LEU A 334 75.90 -11.60 20.61
N THR A 335 75.74 -11.75 19.31
CA THR A 335 75.45 -10.60 18.43
C THR A 335 73.96 -10.52 18.19
N GLN A 336 73.39 -9.32 18.30
CA GLN A 336 71.96 -9.07 18.11
C GLN A 336 71.71 -8.24 16.86
N GLU A 337 70.71 -8.64 16.08
CA GLU A 337 70.17 -7.88 14.96
C GLU A 337 68.64 -7.84 15.08
N SER A 338 68.01 -6.77 14.62
CA SER A 338 66.56 -6.64 14.58
C SER A 338 66.09 -6.54 13.13
N ILE A 339 65.16 -7.40 12.74
CA ILE A 339 64.50 -7.36 11.44
C ILE A 339 63.02 -7.08 11.69
N THR A 340 62.44 -6.15 10.94
CA THR A 340 61.01 -5.86 10.99
C THR A 340 60.38 -6.12 9.62
N ILE A 341 59.30 -6.88 9.60
CA ILE A 341 58.55 -7.24 8.39
C ILE A 341 57.08 -6.88 8.53
N CYS A 342 56.31 -6.90 7.45
CA CYS A 342 54.86 -6.76 7.54
C CYS A 342 54.24 -8.04 8.11
N ALA A 343 53.09 -7.90 8.79
CA ALA A 343 52.37 -9.08 9.28
C ALA A 343 51.96 -9.97 8.09
N GLY A 344 52.36 -11.25 8.13
CA GLY A 344 52.11 -12.22 7.05
C GLY A 344 53.24 -12.34 6.02
N ASP A 345 54.21 -11.43 6.00
CA ASP A 345 55.42 -11.60 5.19
C ASP A 345 56.36 -12.65 5.79
N SER A 346 57.36 -13.05 5.00
CA SER A 346 58.43 -13.93 5.47
C SER A 346 59.80 -13.35 5.14
N VAL A 347 60.76 -13.57 6.03
CA VAL A 347 62.17 -13.23 5.79
C VAL A 347 63.03 -14.46 6.02
N GLN A 348 64.06 -14.65 5.20
CA GLN A 348 64.97 -15.76 5.37
C GLN A 348 65.99 -15.45 6.49
N ILE A 349 65.92 -16.19 7.60
CA ILE A 349 66.84 -16.13 8.73
C ILE A 349 67.54 -17.48 8.86
N PHE A 350 68.88 -17.48 8.81
CA PHE A 350 69.72 -18.70 8.88
C PHE A 350 69.32 -19.84 7.91
N GLY A 351 68.72 -19.49 6.76
CA GLY A 351 68.31 -20.45 5.73
C GLY A 351 66.83 -20.87 5.76
N ASN A 352 66.09 -20.54 6.83
CA ASN A 352 64.66 -20.81 6.97
C ASN A 352 63.84 -19.54 6.79
N TYR A 353 62.61 -19.66 6.28
CA TYR A 353 61.68 -18.53 6.17
C TYR A 353 60.87 -18.37 7.46
N GLU A 354 61.06 -17.24 8.13
CA GLU A 354 60.41 -16.89 9.39
C GLU A 354 59.32 -15.84 9.16
N LEU A 355 58.14 -16.05 9.78
CA LEU A 355 56.96 -15.18 9.62
C LEU A 355 56.46 -14.59 10.95
N ASN A 356 56.71 -15.30 12.06
CA ASN A 356 56.18 -14.93 13.37
C ASN A 356 57.23 -14.15 14.17
N PRO A 357 56.83 -13.09 14.90
CA PRO A 357 57.74 -12.35 15.75
C PRO A 357 58.33 -13.24 16.84
N GLY A 358 59.58 -12.98 17.19
CA GLY A 358 60.30 -13.75 18.17
C GLY A 358 61.80 -13.61 18.04
N HIS A 359 62.52 -14.35 18.87
CA HIS A 359 63.96 -14.39 18.85
C HIS A 359 64.43 -15.70 18.21
N ILE A 360 65.16 -15.61 17.11
CA ILE A 360 65.73 -16.77 16.40
C ILE A 360 67.25 -16.76 16.59
N ALA A 361 67.82 -17.87 17.06
CA ALA A 361 69.24 -17.97 17.39
C ALA A 361 69.96 -19.05 16.55
N ALA A 362 71.20 -18.79 16.14
CA ALA A 362 72.10 -19.79 15.55
C ALA A 362 73.48 -19.74 16.21
N THR A 363 73.99 -20.91 16.61
CA THR A 363 75.28 -21.05 17.30
C THR A 363 76.35 -21.57 16.34
N TYR A 364 77.50 -20.91 16.33
CA TYR A 364 78.65 -21.20 15.48
C TYR A 364 79.82 -21.63 16.36
N SER A 365 80.24 -22.88 16.22
CA SER A 365 81.29 -23.46 17.07
C SER A 365 82.71 -23.20 16.55
N SER A 366 83.62 -22.82 17.45
CA SER A 366 85.04 -22.59 17.14
C SER A 366 85.94 -23.63 17.82
N GLN A 367 87.07 -23.97 17.21
CA GLN A 367 87.90 -25.09 17.69
C GLN A 367 88.91 -24.70 18.80
N GLU A 368 89.03 -23.41 19.15
CA GLU A 368 89.97 -22.90 20.18
C GLU A 368 89.40 -21.75 21.06
N ASN A 369 88.16 -21.29 20.84
CA ASN A 369 87.43 -20.27 21.64
C ASN A 369 85.95 -20.69 21.84
N CYS A 370 85.23 -20.10 22.81
CA CYS A 370 83.81 -20.45 23.07
C CYS A 370 82.89 -20.17 21.85
N ASP A 371 81.87 -21.01 21.66
CA ASP A 371 80.91 -20.93 20.54
C ASP A 371 80.22 -19.55 20.50
N SER A 372 79.84 -19.02 19.34
CA SER A 372 79.18 -17.71 19.23
C SER A 372 77.72 -17.88 18.79
N THR A 373 76.77 -17.24 19.47
CA THR A 373 75.35 -17.33 19.14
C THR A 373 74.88 -16.01 18.51
N HIS A 374 74.35 -16.03 17.29
CA HIS A 374 73.72 -14.85 16.69
C HIS A 374 72.22 -14.89 16.94
N LEU A 375 71.67 -13.83 17.56
CA LEU A 375 70.26 -13.71 17.91
C LEU A 375 69.59 -12.63 17.05
N ILE A 376 68.63 -13.03 16.23
CA ILE A 376 67.81 -12.10 15.45
C ILE A 376 66.47 -11.94 16.14
N THR A 377 66.11 -10.69 16.44
CA THR A 377 64.76 -10.33 16.90
C THR A 377 63.92 -9.95 15.70
N LEU A 378 62.94 -10.79 15.36
CA LEU A 378 61.96 -10.52 14.33
C LEU A 378 60.74 -9.84 14.96
N SER A 379 60.33 -8.70 14.43
CA SER A 379 59.12 -7.98 14.83
C SER A 379 58.25 -7.62 13.62
N TRP A 380 56.99 -7.25 13.87
CA TRP A 380 56.12 -6.72 12.83
C TRP A 380 56.05 -5.20 12.85
N TYR A 381 55.85 -4.58 11.68
CA TYR A 381 55.39 -3.20 11.61
C TYR A 381 53.99 -3.05 12.25
N PRO A 382 53.63 -1.84 12.75
CA PRO A 382 52.28 -1.59 13.23
C PRO A 382 51.25 -1.93 12.16
N VAL A 383 50.36 -2.89 12.47
CA VAL A 383 49.29 -3.29 11.55
C VAL A 383 48.33 -2.14 11.27
N MET A 384 47.96 -1.98 10.00
CA MET A 384 46.90 -1.06 9.59
C MET A 384 45.54 -1.68 9.90
N SER A 385 44.67 -0.91 10.56
CA SER A 385 43.26 -1.23 10.73
C SER A 385 42.43 -0.18 10.00
N THR A 386 41.43 -0.64 9.26
CA THR A 386 40.55 0.24 8.49
C THR A 386 39.11 -0.27 8.55
N GLN A 387 38.16 0.65 8.47
CA GLN A 387 36.74 0.37 8.36
C GLN A 387 36.16 1.31 7.31
N ALA A 388 35.32 0.79 6.42
CA ALA A 388 34.67 1.60 5.41
C ALA A 388 33.51 2.40 6.00
N ILE A 389 33.44 3.68 5.66
CA ILE A 389 32.31 4.56 5.89
C ILE A 389 31.62 4.72 4.54
N VAL A 390 30.39 4.22 4.44
CA VAL A 390 29.64 4.18 3.18
C VAL A 390 28.47 5.15 3.25
N THR A 391 28.33 5.99 2.24
CA THR A 391 27.12 6.77 1.96
C THR A 391 26.45 6.17 0.73
N PRO A 392 25.21 5.66 0.82
CA PRO A 392 24.51 5.03 -0.30
C PRO A 392 24.43 5.93 -1.54
N ALA A 393 24.35 5.31 -2.72
CA ALA A 393 24.15 6.02 -3.98
C ALA A 393 22.65 6.14 -4.30
N CYS A 394 22.26 7.24 -4.94
CA CYS A 394 20.98 7.33 -5.62
C CYS A 394 21.19 6.86 -7.06
N GLN A 395 20.51 5.79 -7.49
CA GLN A 395 20.73 5.24 -8.82
C GLN A 395 20.46 6.27 -9.92
N GLY A 396 21.49 6.57 -10.72
CA GLY A 396 21.39 7.46 -11.88
C GLY A 396 21.33 8.97 -11.59
N SER A 397 21.25 9.40 -10.33
CA SER A 397 21.21 10.82 -9.96
C SER A 397 22.44 11.28 -9.17
N THR A 398 22.54 10.87 -7.90
CA THR A 398 23.54 11.36 -6.94
C THR A 398 24.55 10.26 -6.61
N PRO A 399 25.86 10.50 -6.83
CA PRO A 399 26.89 9.53 -6.48
C PRO A 399 26.90 9.22 -4.98
N GLY A 400 27.01 7.95 -4.64
CA GLY A 400 27.37 7.53 -3.28
C GLY A 400 28.86 7.71 -3.03
N SER A 401 29.28 7.54 -1.77
CA SER A 401 30.68 7.66 -1.38
C SER A 401 31.13 6.50 -0.48
N ILE A 402 32.38 6.10 -0.64
CA ILE A 402 33.07 5.17 0.27
C ILE A 402 34.33 5.86 0.77
N GLU A 403 34.37 6.17 2.05
CA GLU A 403 35.55 6.71 2.73
C GLU A 403 36.25 5.63 3.55
N ILE A 404 37.58 5.59 3.47
CA ILE A 404 38.43 4.57 4.07
C ILE A 404 39.44 5.25 5.00
N PRO A 405 39.07 5.53 6.26
CA PRO A 405 40.03 5.95 7.27
C PRO A 405 40.99 4.81 7.63
N VAL A 406 42.26 5.15 7.90
CA VAL A 406 43.30 4.21 8.30
C VAL A 406 43.81 4.58 9.69
N ASN A 407 43.81 3.61 10.60
CA ASN A 407 44.44 3.68 11.92
C ASN A 407 45.65 2.76 11.96
N GLY A 408 46.77 3.21 12.56
CA GLY A 408 48.04 2.48 12.52
C GLY A 408 48.82 2.69 11.21
N GLY A 409 49.76 1.79 10.91
CA GLY A 409 50.66 1.90 9.76
C GLY A 409 51.61 3.11 9.80
N THR A 410 52.46 3.24 8.77
CA THR A 410 53.41 4.35 8.63
C THR A 410 53.05 5.23 7.43
N PRO A 411 52.74 6.53 7.60
CA PRO A 411 52.49 7.43 6.47
C PRO A 411 53.74 7.62 5.56
N PRO A 412 53.58 7.95 4.27
CA PRO A 412 52.33 8.21 3.54
C PRO A 412 51.55 6.92 3.22
N PHE A 413 50.25 7.05 2.95
CA PHE A 413 49.37 5.96 2.55
C PHE A 413 48.97 6.10 1.09
N ASP A 414 49.15 5.03 0.31
CA ASP A 414 48.71 4.92 -1.07
C ASP A 414 47.47 4.04 -1.17
N TYR A 415 46.42 4.54 -1.82
CA TYR A 415 45.13 3.85 -1.99
C TYR A 415 44.95 3.42 -3.44
N THR A 416 44.60 2.16 -3.66
CA THR A 416 44.33 1.59 -4.98
C THR A 416 42.99 0.86 -4.97
N TRP A 417 42.02 1.39 -5.72
CA TRP A 417 40.68 0.81 -5.82
C TRP A 417 40.60 -0.14 -7.02
N ASP A 418 40.34 -1.43 -6.80
CA ASP A 418 40.50 -2.45 -7.85
C ASP A 418 39.51 -2.29 -9.01
N ALA A 419 38.28 -1.87 -8.72
CA ALA A 419 37.21 -1.75 -9.72
C ALA A 419 37.31 -0.48 -10.59
N THR A 420 37.91 0.59 -10.07
CA THR A 420 37.89 1.92 -10.70
C THR A 420 39.27 2.46 -11.05
N GLY A 421 40.34 1.92 -10.46
CA GLY A 421 41.69 2.47 -10.54
C GLY A 421 41.83 3.86 -9.88
N ALA A 422 40.82 4.28 -9.10
CA ALA A 422 40.85 5.54 -8.39
C ALA A 422 41.98 5.57 -7.36
N THR A 423 42.50 6.76 -7.08
CA THR A 423 43.51 7.01 -6.06
C THR A 423 42.94 7.97 -5.01
N GLY A 424 43.21 7.70 -3.74
CA GLY A 424 42.71 8.49 -2.60
C GLY A 424 41.83 7.69 -1.64
N ASN A 425 41.61 8.26 -0.46
CA ASN A 425 40.88 7.65 0.65
C ASN A 425 39.35 7.70 0.47
N ILE A 426 38.83 8.41 -0.53
CA ILE A 426 37.40 8.53 -0.84
C ILE A 426 37.16 8.12 -2.28
N LEU A 427 36.25 7.16 -2.48
CA LEU A 427 35.70 6.79 -3.78
C LEU A 427 34.30 7.40 -3.93
N MET A 428 34.04 8.09 -5.04
CA MET A 428 32.70 8.56 -5.42
C MET A 428 32.25 7.87 -6.71
N THR A 429 31.05 7.28 -6.70
CA THR A 429 30.51 6.51 -7.83
C THR A 429 28.98 6.44 -7.79
N THR A 430 28.34 6.40 -8.95
CA THR A 430 26.87 6.29 -9.09
C THR A 430 26.38 4.85 -9.23
N THR A 431 27.30 3.89 -9.26
CA THR A 431 26.98 2.46 -9.46
C THR A 431 27.06 1.74 -8.12
N PRO A 432 25.93 1.23 -7.56
CA PRO A 432 25.97 0.33 -6.42
C PRO A 432 26.79 -0.93 -6.73
N GLY A 433 27.45 -1.48 -5.73
CA GLY A 433 28.26 -2.69 -5.89
C GLY A 433 29.34 -2.87 -4.83
N THR A 434 30.10 -3.94 -4.96
CA THR A 434 31.21 -4.26 -4.07
C THR A 434 32.51 -3.66 -4.60
N TYR A 435 33.17 -2.86 -3.76
CA TYR A 435 34.44 -2.21 -4.06
C TYR A 435 35.52 -2.70 -3.10
N SER A 436 36.64 -3.16 -3.64
CA SER A 436 37.84 -3.46 -2.87
C SER A 436 38.89 -2.35 -3.04
N VAL A 437 39.53 -2.00 -1.94
CA VAL A 437 40.66 -1.08 -1.91
C VAL A 437 41.83 -1.76 -1.23
N THR A 438 43.01 -1.62 -1.84
CA THR A 438 44.29 -1.97 -1.23
C THR A 438 44.98 -0.69 -0.78
N ILE A 439 45.27 -0.60 0.51
CA ILE A 439 46.05 0.48 1.12
C ILE A 439 47.48 -0.02 1.33
N THR A 440 48.46 0.73 0.86
CA THR A 440 49.90 0.48 1.11
C THR A 440 50.47 1.59 1.97
N ASP A 441 51.18 1.25 3.04
CA ASP A 441 51.87 2.22 3.90
C ASP A 441 53.29 2.55 3.39
N GLY A 442 53.94 3.53 4.02
CA GLY A 442 55.28 3.99 3.69
C GLY A 442 56.39 2.95 3.89
N ASN A 443 56.13 1.84 4.59
CA ASN A 443 57.05 0.71 4.71
C ASN A 443 56.73 -0.42 3.69
N GLY A 444 55.71 -0.25 2.87
CA GLY A 444 55.27 -1.22 1.87
C GLY A 444 54.31 -2.28 2.40
N CYS A 445 53.84 -2.17 3.65
CA CYS A 445 52.84 -3.08 4.19
C CYS A 445 51.48 -2.80 3.56
N GLN A 446 50.73 -3.87 3.26
CA GLN A 446 49.43 -3.77 2.60
C GLN A 446 48.30 -4.25 3.50
N THR A 447 47.16 -3.60 3.40
CA THR A 447 45.88 -4.10 3.90
C THR A 447 44.82 -3.91 2.84
N SER A 448 43.85 -4.81 2.80
CA SER A 448 42.73 -4.75 1.85
C SER A 448 41.41 -4.77 2.60
N ILE A 449 40.49 -3.90 2.21
CA ILE A 449 39.11 -3.90 2.72
C ILE A 449 38.12 -3.90 1.56
N THR A 450 37.04 -4.65 1.74
CA THR A 450 35.88 -4.65 0.85
C THR A 450 34.76 -3.82 1.47
N ALA A 451 34.18 -2.92 0.69
CA ALA A 451 33.00 -2.15 1.06
C ALA A 451 31.89 -2.43 0.05
N ILE A 452 30.64 -2.50 0.52
CA ILE A 452 29.46 -2.61 -0.34
C ILE A 452 28.83 -1.23 -0.38
N LEU A 453 28.71 -0.66 -1.58
CA LEU A 453 27.94 0.55 -1.81
C LEU A 453 26.53 0.14 -2.22
N ASP A 454 25.58 0.33 -1.31
CA ASP A 454 24.17 0.05 -1.56
C ASP A 454 23.48 1.24 -2.24
N GLU A 455 22.31 0.95 -2.80
CA GLU A 455 21.37 1.95 -3.30
C GLU A 455 20.46 2.43 -2.16
N THR A 456 20.14 3.72 -2.13
CA THR A 456 19.15 4.24 -1.18
C THR A 456 17.79 3.58 -1.46
N PRO A 457 17.18 2.88 -0.49
CA PRO A 457 15.88 2.24 -0.70
C PRO A 457 14.80 3.30 -0.93
N ALA A 458 13.83 2.97 -1.79
CA ALA A 458 12.64 3.82 -1.96
C ALA A 458 11.88 3.93 -0.62
N PRO A 459 11.31 5.11 -0.30
CA PRO A 459 10.51 5.27 0.90
C PRO A 459 9.24 4.41 0.79
N ASP A 460 8.85 3.79 1.90
CA ASP A 460 7.60 3.06 2.01
C ASP A 460 6.46 4.06 2.25
N LEU A 461 5.74 4.40 1.17
CA LEU A 461 4.64 5.36 1.18
C LEU A 461 3.32 4.65 0.93
N ASN A 462 2.28 5.02 1.68
CA ASN A 462 0.92 4.60 1.39
C ASN A 462 0.19 5.73 0.65
N LEU A 463 -0.17 5.48 -0.61
CA LEU A 463 -0.83 6.44 -1.49
C LEU A 463 -2.33 6.21 -1.48
N LEU A 464 -3.09 7.20 -0.99
CA LEU A 464 -4.56 7.19 -0.95
C LEU A 464 -5.12 8.18 -1.99
N PRO A 465 -5.39 7.74 -3.23
CA PRO A 465 -6.03 8.56 -4.23
C PRO A 465 -7.54 8.72 -3.93
N PHE A 466 -8.04 9.95 -4.08
CA PHE A 466 -9.47 10.27 -4.05
C PHE A 466 -9.94 10.63 -5.47
N PRO A 467 -11.05 10.03 -5.96
CA PRO A 467 -11.54 10.25 -7.32
C PRO A 467 -12.08 11.67 -7.52
N THR A 468 -12.27 12.06 -8.78
CA THR A 468 -12.89 13.33 -9.16
C THR A 468 -14.39 13.31 -8.84
N THR A 469 -14.99 14.48 -8.62
CA THR A 469 -16.43 14.54 -8.27
C THR A 469 -17.33 14.29 -9.47
N CYS A 470 -16.92 14.73 -10.66
CA CYS A 470 -17.62 14.52 -11.92
C CYS A 470 -16.67 14.03 -13.02
N PHE A 471 -17.27 13.53 -14.10
CA PHE A 471 -16.56 13.11 -15.29
C PHE A 471 -15.66 14.24 -15.83
N ASP A 472 -14.40 13.91 -16.06
CA ASP A 472 -13.36 14.81 -16.59
C ASP A 472 -13.09 16.10 -15.79
N LEU A 473 -13.55 16.22 -14.54
CA LEU A 473 -13.15 17.34 -13.67
C LEU A 473 -11.76 17.12 -13.06
N ALA A 474 -11.03 18.22 -12.86
CA ALA A 474 -9.68 18.21 -12.27
C ALA A 474 -9.74 18.61 -10.78
N ASP A 475 -10.52 17.88 -9.99
CA ASP A 475 -10.71 18.12 -8.56
C ASP A 475 -10.42 16.89 -7.69
N GLY A 476 -9.87 15.82 -8.27
CA GLY A 476 -9.35 14.69 -7.52
C GLY A 476 -8.17 15.09 -6.63
N SER A 477 -7.82 14.22 -5.69
CA SER A 477 -6.71 14.46 -4.78
C SER A 477 -5.93 13.19 -4.46
N LEU A 478 -4.74 13.37 -3.91
CA LEU A 478 -3.89 12.31 -3.41
C LEU A 478 -3.44 12.66 -1.99
N GLU A 479 -3.75 11.80 -1.03
CA GLU A 479 -3.19 11.85 0.31
C GLU A 479 -2.03 10.85 0.42
N ILE A 480 -0.90 11.33 0.93
CA ILE A 480 0.34 10.58 1.09
C ILE A 480 0.53 10.29 2.57
N LEU A 481 0.37 9.03 2.96
CA LEU A 481 0.56 8.56 4.32
C LEU A 481 1.96 7.96 4.51
N ASN A 482 2.41 7.90 5.77
CA ASN A 482 3.73 7.41 6.20
C ASN A 482 4.92 8.19 5.62
N ALA A 483 4.67 9.38 5.07
CA ALA A 483 5.72 10.30 4.66
C ALA A 483 6.55 10.78 5.85
N SER A 484 7.88 10.62 5.77
CA SER A 484 8.79 11.35 6.66
C SER A 484 8.69 12.85 6.40
N THR A 485 8.92 13.65 7.45
CA THR A 485 8.88 15.12 7.38
C THR A 485 9.91 15.75 6.44
N ASP A 486 10.89 14.95 6.03
CA ASP A 486 12.06 15.42 5.29
C ASP A 486 11.93 15.12 3.78
N LEU A 487 10.84 14.47 3.37
CA LEU A 487 10.53 14.19 1.97
C LEU A 487 9.78 15.36 1.33
N SER A 488 9.99 15.53 0.03
CA SER A 488 9.25 16.48 -0.79
C SER A 488 8.64 15.80 -2.02
N PHE A 489 7.51 16.31 -2.47
CA PHE A 489 6.62 15.66 -3.45
C PHE A 489 6.42 16.55 -4.68
N SER A 490 6.36 15.94 -5.86
CA SER A 490 6.15 16.66 -7.11
C SER A 490 5.37 15.81 -8.11
N LEU A 491 4.41 16.41 -8.80
CA LEU A 491 3.63 15.77 -9.86
C LEU A 491 4.19 16.03 -11.27
N ASP A 492 5.04 17.04 -11.41
CA ASP A 492 5.68 17.41 -12.68
C ASP A 492 7.19 17.10 -12.69
N GLY A 493 7.73 16.59 -11.58
CA GLY A 493 9.15 16.28 -11.38
C GLY A 493 10.04 17.51 -11.26
N VAL A 494 9.47 18.72 -11.16
CA VAL A 494 10.23 19.98 -11.15
C VAL A 494 9.84 20.85 -9.95
N ASN A 495 8.55 21.01 -9.69
CA ASN A 495 8.03 21.80 -8.59
C ASN A 495 7.71 20.88 -7.41
N PHE A 496 8.51 20.99 -6.35
CA PHE A 496 8.38 20.19 -5.14
C PHE A 496 7.63 20.94 -4.04
N THR A 497 6.86 20.20 -3.25
CA THR A 497 6.10 20.66 -2.09
C THR A 497 6.26 19.68 -0.94
N ASP A 498 6.21 20.17 0.30
CA ASP A 498 6.26 19.34 1.51
C ASP A 498 4.83 18.92 1.94
N SER A 499 3.80 19.32 1.19
CA SER A 499 2.41 18.95 1.45
C SER A 499 2.18 17.47 1.13
N THR A 500 1.63 16.73 2.10
CA THR A 500 1.19 15.34 1.92
C THR A 500 -0.18 15.22 1.27
N LEU A 501 -0.90 16.32 1.09
CA LEU A 501 -2.15 16.38 0.34
C LEU A 501 -1.93 17.16 -0.96
N LEU A 502 -2.16 16.50 -2.09
CA LEU A 502 -2.08 17.06 -3.43
C LEU A 502 -3.48 17.12 -4.03
N GLU A 503 -3.97 18.32 -4.34
CA GLU A 503 -5.33 18.55 -4.82
C GLU A 503 -5.34 19.02 -6.27
N GLY A 504 -6.51 18.98 -6.91
CA GLY A 504 -6.70 19.51 -8.27
C GLY A 504 -6.20 18.56 -9.37
N LEU A 505 -6.27 17.25 -9.11
CA LEU A 505 -5.77 16.22 -10.00
C LEU A 505 -6.84 15.83 -11.02
N SER A 506 -6.43 15.72 -12.28
CA SER A 506 -7.26 15.16 -13.35
C SER A 506 -7.34 13.63 -13.24
N PRO A 507 -8.43 13.00 -13.72
CA PRO A 507 -8.55 11.55 -13.69
C PRO A 507 -7.56 10.90 -14.65
N GLY A 508 -7.12 9.68 -14.31
CA GLY A 508 -6.15 8.92 -15.08
C GLY A 508 -4.89 8.53 -14.29
N SER A 509 -3.94 7.91 -15.00
CA SER A 509 -2.65 7.52 -14.45
C SER A 509 -1.75 8.73 -14.23
N CYS A 510 -1.22 8.87 -13.03
CA CYS A 510 -0.34 9.95 -12.61
C CYS A 510 0.95 9.38 -12.01
N MET A 511 2.03 10.17 -12.06
CA MET A 511 3.33 9.82 -11.54
C MET A 511 3.73 10.82 -10.45
N LEU A 512 3.90 10.31 -9.24
CA LEU A 512 4.42 11.07 -8.11
C LEU A 512 5.94 10.94 -8.07
N THR A 513 6.65 12.06 -8.11
CA THR A 513 8.10 12.13 -7.85
C THR A 513 8.33 12.54 -6.40
N VAL A 514 9.08 11.73 -5.66
CA VAL A 514 9.42 11.96 -4.26
C VAL A 514 10.91 12.19 -4.14
N ALA A 515 11.32 13.31 -3.55
CA ALA A 515 12.72 13.62 -3.31
C ALA A 515 13.06 13.61 -1.82
N ASP A 516 14.20 13.02 -1.48
CA ASP A 516 14.75 13.01 -0.13
C ASP A 516 15.80 14.13 0.07
N PRO A 517 16.22 14.42 1.33
CA PRO A 517 17.24 15.43 1.60
C PRO A 517 18.63 15.11 1.03
N ASN A 518 18.90 13.84 0.71
CA ASN A 518 20.17 13.37 0.16
C ASN A 518 20.24 13.54 -1.37
N GLY A 519 19.15 14.02 -2.00
CA GLY A 519 19.06 14.24 -3.43
C GLY A 519 18.70 12.99 -4.24
N CYS A 520 18.13 11.96 -3.60
CA CYS A 520 17.51 10.82 -4.27
C CYS A 520 16.11 11.19 -4.74
N SER A 521 15.71 10.71 -5.92
CA SER A 521 14.37 10.88 -6.47
C SER A 521 13.75 9.53 -6.79
N PHE A 522 12.55 9.28 -6.27
CA PHE A 522 11.78 8.05 -6.45
C PHE A 522 10.49 8.36 -7.21
N GLN A 523 9.99 7.42 -8.00
CA GLN A 523 8.75 7.58 -8.76
C GLN A 523 7.73 6.52 -8.33
N PHE A 524 6.50 6.96 -8.08
CA PHE A 524 5.38 6.12 -7.72
C PHE A 524 4.22 6.37 -8.67
N ASP A 525 3.69 5.30 -9.25
CA ASP A 525 2.51 5.38 -10.08
C ASP A 525 1.24 5.29 -9.21
N PHE A 526 0.25 6.11 -9.53
CA PHE A 526 -1.08 6.05 -8.93
C PHE A 526 -2.15 6.39 -9.96
N PHE A 527 -3.41 6.13 -9.61
CA PHE A 527 -4.54 6.34 -10.51
C PHE A 527 -5.63 7.16 -9.80
N ILE A 528 -6.05 8.26 -10.42
CA ILE A 528 -7.22 9.03 -9.99
C ILE A 528 -8.43 8.53 -10.77
N GLY A 529 -9.41 7.99 -10.06
CA GLY A 529 -10.68 7.53 -10.65
C GLY A 529 -11.57 8.69 -11.10
N SER A 530 -12.46 8.39 -12.05
CA SER A 530 -13.55 9.29 -12.47
C SER A 530 -14.88 8.53 -12.42
N PRO A 531 -15.97 9.16 -11.99
CA PRO A 531 -17.31 8.61 -12.17
C PRO A 531 -17.68 8.56 -13.67
N PRO A 532 -18.70 7.77 -14.06
CA PRO A 532 -19.26 7.80 -15.40
C PRO A 532 -19.80 9.17 -15.79
N GLU A 533 -19.73 9.52 -17.07
CA GLU A 533 -20.34 10.74 -17.61
C GLU A 533 -21.85 10.76 -17.37
N LEU A 534 -22.39 11.88 -16.89
CA LEU A 534 -23.83 12.10 -16.81
C LEU A 534 -24.33 12.47 -18.20
N ILE A 535 -25.25 11.68 -18.76
CA ILE A 535 -25.78 11.88 -20.11
C ILE A 535 -27.28 12.12 -20.03
N LEU A 536 -27.72 13.20 -20.67
CA LEU A 536 -29.09 13.57 -20.99
C LEU A 536 -29.27 13.47 -22.51
N THR A 537 -30.43 13.01 -22.95
CA THR A 537 -30.79 13.02 -24.36
C THR A 537 -32.23 13.46 -24.49
N LEU A 538 -32.47 14.48 -25.33
CA LEU A 538 -33.80 14.92 -25.73
C LEU A 538 -34.02 14.68 -27.22
N PRO A 539 -35.28 14.59 -27.68
CA PRO A 539 -35.59 14.62 -29.11
C PRO A 539 -35.14 15.95 -29.74
N GLU A 540 -34.46 15.94 -30.88
CA GLU A 540 -33.97 17.17 -31.53
C GLU A 540 -35.12 18.09 -31.99
N LEU A 541 -36.18 17.49 -32.54
CA LEU A 541 -37.34 18.20 -33.08
C LEU A 541 -38.63 17.44 -32.79
N LEU A 542 -39.62 18.15 -32.28
CA LEU A 542 -40.99 17.70 -32.12
C LEU A 542 -41.92 18.65 -32.87
N GLN A 543 -43.03 18.14 -33.41
CA GLN A 543 -44.01 18.92 -34.15
C GLN A 543 -45.39 18.76 -33.55
N ILE A 544 -46.10 19.88 -33.37
CA ILE A 544 -47.50 19.94 -32.97
C ILE A 544 -48.27 20.90 -33.88
N THR A 545 -49.57 20.70 -34.05
CA THR A 545 -50.42 21.78 -34.59
C THR A 545 -50.85 22.72 -33.48
N LEU A 546 -51.13 23.99 -33.81
CA LEU A 546 -51.54 25.01 -32.85
C LEU A 546 -52.70 24.52 -31.97
N GLY A 547 -52.50 24.53 -30.64
CA GLY A 547 -53.49 24.07 -29.66
C GLY A 547 -53.39 22.59 -29.26
N GLU A 548 -52.44 21.84 -29.80
CA GLU A 548 -52.08 20.49 -29.32
C GLU A 548 -51.00 20.54 -28.23
N SER A 549 -50.69 19.38 -27.66
CA SER A 549 -49.63 19.19 -26.67
C SER A 549 -48.86 17.90 -26.94
N ILE A 550 -47.60 17.85 -26.57
CA ILE A 550 -46.72 16.68 -26.77
C ILE A 550 -45.84 16.43 -25.53
N GLU A 551 -45.53 15.18 -25.24
CA GLU A 551 -44.61 14.80 -24.16
C GLU A 551 -43.15 14.87 -24.65
N ILE A 552 -42.32 15.62 -23.93
CA ILE A 552 -40.87 15.69 -24.18
C ILE A 552 -40.25 14.46 -23.51
N ASN A 553 -40.16 13.34 -24.22
CA ASN A 553 -39.62 12.07 -23.71
C ASN A 553 -38.08 12.16 -23.56
N GLY A 554 -37.61 12.61 -22.40
CA GLY A 554 -36.21 12.72 -22.08
C GLY A 554 -35.63 11.38 -21.63
N GLN A 555 -34.35 11.15 -21.90
CA GLN A 555 -33.63 9.98 -21.41
C GLN A 555 -32.36 10.40 -20.68
N SER A 556 -32.06 9.73 -19.58
CA SER A 556 -30.76 9.83 -18.93
C SER A 556 -30.16 8.44 -18.74
N ASN A 557 -28.84 8.36 -18.73
CA ASN A 557 -28.12 7.12 -18.42
C ASN A 557 -28.17 6.74 -16.93
N THR A 558 -28.78 7.56 -16.07
CA THR A 558 -28.97 7.28 -14.64
C THR A 558 -30.36 7.71 -14.17
N LEU A 559 -30.85 7.05 -13.12
CA LEU A 559 -32.09 7.43 -12.42
C LEU A 559 -31.82 8.32 -11.20
N SER A 560 -30.56 8.46 -10.80
CA SER A 560 -30.13 9.25 -9.65
C SER A 560 -29.96 10.72 -10.03
N ILE A 561 -31.05 11.38 -10.43
CA ILE A 561 -31.07 12.83 -10.70
C ILE A 561 -31.65 13.55 -9.48
N GLN A 562 -30.94 14.58 -9.01
CA GLN A 562 -31.37 15.38 -7.88
C GLN A 562 -32.30 16.53 -8.30
N ASN A 563 -31.97 17.23 -9.38
CA ASN A 563 -32.72 18.41 -9.83
C ASN A 563 -32.87 18.46 -11.36
N TYR A 564 -33.98 19.06 -11.81
CA TYR A 564 -34.28 19.37 -13.21
C TYR A 564 -34.51 20.87 -13.36
N PHE A 565 -33.94 21.47 -14.41
CA PHE A 565 -34.07 22.89 -14.71
C PHE A 565 -34.49 23.10 -16.16
N TRP A 566 -35.79 23.38 -16.37
CA TRP A 566 -36.34 23.70 -17.69
C TRP A 566 -36.30 25.21 -17.97
N ASP A 567 -35.90 25.59 -19.18
CA ASP A 567 -36.02 26.94 -19.73
C ASP A 567 -36.49 26.91 -21.19
N PRO A 568 -37.57 27.60 -21.59
CA PRO A 568 -38.48 28.36 -20.72
C PRO A 568 -39.40 27.45 -19.89
N ILE A 569 -39.87 27.95 -18.74
CA ILE A 569 -40.81 27.22 -17.85
C ILE A 569 -42.27 27.25 -18.32
N GLY A 570 -42.58 28.00 -19.38
CA GLY A 570 -43.94 28.23 -19.86
C GLY A 570 -44.51 27.01 -20.60
N ASN A 571 -45.81 26.75 -20.39
CA ASN A 571 -46.58 25.72 -21.09
C ASN A 571 -46.08 24.27 -20.89
N LEU A 572 -45.38 24.00 -19.78
CA LEU A 572 -44.97 22.65 -19.35
C LEU A 572 -45.88 22.14 -18.23
N SER A 573 -46.16 20.84 -18.20
CA SER A 573 -46.98 20.22 -17.15
C SER A 573 -46.27 20.07 -15.80
N CYS A 574 -44.94 19.97 -15.80
CA CYS A 574 -44.08 19.93 -14.62
C CYS A 574 -42.73 20.60 -14.92
N LEU A 575 -42.04 21.08 -13.88
CA LEU A 575 -40.74 21.78 -14.00
C LEU A 575 -39.59 20.99 -13.34
N ASP A 576 -39.93 19.96 -12.58
CA ASP A 576 -39.08 19.13 -11.74
C ASP A 576 -39.08 17.66 -12.19
N CYS A 577 -39.34 17.43 -13.48
CA CYS A 577 -39.51 16.12 -14.09
C CYS A 577 -38.71 16.01 -15.40
N LEU A 578 -38.37 14.79 -15.77
CA LEU A 578 -37.69 14.49 -17.03
C LEU A 578 -38.64 14.59 -18.25
N ASP A 579 -39.90 14.19 -18.08
CA ASP A 579 -40.88 14.02 -19.16
C ASP A 579 -42.11 14.95 -19.02
N PRO A 580 -41.97 16.27 -19.16
CA PRO A 580 -43.12 17.16 -19.14
C PRO A 580 -43.93 17.08 -20.45
N ILE A 581 -45.24 17.29 -20.33
CA ILE A 581 -46.11 17.59 -21.47
C ILE A 581 -46.00 19.09 -21.77
N ALA A 582 -45.60 19.41 -22.99
CA ALA A 582 -45.44 20.75 -23.51
C ALA A 582 -46.59 21.14 -24.46
N ALA A 583 -47.13 22.35 -24.29
CA ALA A 583 -48.20 22.91 -25.13
C ALA A 583 -47.91 24.37 -25.55
N PRO A 584 -46.75 24.65 -26.20
CA PRO A 584 -46.41 25.99 -26.62
C PRO A 584 -47.35 26.50 -27.72
N THR A 585 -47.61 27.81 -27.73
CA THR A 585 -48.46 28.48 -28.74
C THR A 585 -47.67 29.00 -29.93
N GLU A 586 -46.34 29.04 -29.82
CA GLU A 586 -45.41 29.42 -30.88
C GLU A 586 -44.23 28.44 -30.85
N THR A 587 -43.50 28.31 -31.98
CA THR A 587 -42.30 27.46 -32.04
C THR A 587 -41.31 27.84 -30.94
N THR A 588 -41.02 26.91 -30.03
CA THR A 588 -40.27 27.17 -28.80
C THR A 588 -39.13 26.17 -28.65
N LEU A 589 -37.93 26.69 -28.38
CA LEU A 589 -36.76 25.88 -28.01
C LEU A 589 -36.77 25.71 -26.48
N TYR A 590 -36.89 24.48 -26.02
CA TYR A 590 -36.76 24.12 -24.61
C TYR A 590 -35.36 23.60 -24.35
N THR A 591 -34.75 24.04 -23.26
CA THR A 591 -33.48 23.56 -22.73
C THR A 591 -33.75 22.89 -21.39
N LEU A 592 -33.23 21.69 -21.19
CA LEU A 592 -33.22 21.01 -19.91
C LEU A 592 -31.77 20.89 -19.43
N THR A 593 -31.51 21.34 -18.21
CA THR A 593 -30.32 20.98 -17.45
C THR A 593 -30.70 20.04 -16.31
N ILE A 594 -30.05 18.87 -16.25
CA ILE A 594 -30.17 17.93 -15.12
C ILE A 594 -28.97 18.05 -14.20
N VAL A 595 -29.16 17.78 -12.91
CA VAL A 595 -28.10 17.77 -11.89
C VAL A 595 -28.22 16.52 -11.02
N ASP A 596 -27.14 15.77 -10.87
CA ASP A 596 -27.08 14.57 -10.01
C ASP A 596 -26.78 14.92 -8.54
N PRO A 597 -26.78 13.95 -7.60
CA PRO A 597 -26.44 14.19 -6.19
C PRO A 597 -25.03 14.71 -5.92
N ASN A 598 -24.08 14.48 -6.83
CA ASN A 598 -22.70 14.95 -6.73
C ASN A 598 -22.53 16.38 -7.27
N GLY A 599 -23.58 16.94 -7.89
CA GLY A 599 -23.57 18.28 -8.48
C GLY A 599 -23.14 18.30 -9.95
N CYS A 600 -22.97 17.13 -10.59
CA CYS A 600 -22.63 17.02 -11.99
C CYS A 600 -23.83 17.37 -12.87
N THR A 601 -23.59 18.06 -13.98
CA THR A 601 -24.67 18.60 -14.81
C THR A 601 -24.53 18.20 -16.26
N ASP A 602 -25.65 17.91 -16.91
CA ASP A 602 -25.72 17.82 -18.38
C ASP A 602 -26.89 18.64 -18.92
N THR A 603 -26.74 19.20 -20.13
CA THR A 603 -27.70 20.13 -20.73
C THR A 603 -27.97 19.81 -22.19
N GLU A 604 -29.25 19.63 -22.52
CA GLU A 604 -29.70 19.30 -23.87
C GLU A 604 -30.90 20.17 -24.27
N GLN A 605 -31.14 20.29 -25.57
CA GLN A 605 -32.20 21.13 -26.14
C GLN A 605 -33.14 20.33 -27.04
N THR A 606 -34.41 20.76 -27.06
CA THR A 606 -35.41 20.26 -27.99
C THR A 606 -36.19 21.42 -28.59
N LEU A 607 -36.39 21.41 -29.91
CA LEU A 607 -37.24 22.38 -30.58
C LEU A 607 -38.64 21.79 -30.76
N ILE A 608 -39.66 22.48 -30.23
CA ILE A 608 -41.05 22.15 -30.53
C ILE A 608 -41.55 23.14 -31.59
N GLU A 609 -41.71 22.67 -32.81
CA GLU A 609 -42.27 23.44 -33.92
C GLU A 609 -43.80 23.41 -33.87
N VAL A 610 -44.40 24.61 -33.79
CA VAL A 610 -45.85 24.78 -33.78
C VAL A 610 -46.31 25.13 -35.18
N ILE A 611 -47.01 24.21 -35.82
CA ILE A 611 -47.59 24.41 -37.15
C ILE A 611 -48.90 25.19 -36.99
N PRO A 612 -49.01 26.41 -37.55
CA PRO A 612 -50.23 27.20 -37.45
C PRO A 612 -51.41 26.48 -38.11
N ASN A 613 -52.54 26.45 -37.41
CA ASN A 613 -53.80 25.93 -37.92
C ASN A 613 -54.93 26.91 -37.60
N TYR A 614 -55.42 27.62 -38.62
CA TYR A 614 -56.52 28.57 -38.49
C TYR A 614 -57.83 28.05 -39.09
N GLU A 615 -57.94 26.73 -39.28
CA GLU A 615 -59.16 26.13 -39.82
C GLU A 615 -60.28 26.08 -38.77
N LEU A 616 -61.50 26.31 -39.26
CA LEU A 616 -62.72 26.32 -38.47
C LEU A 616 -63.87 25.79 -39.33
N TYR A 617 -64.73 24.96 -38.75
CA TYR A 617 -65.95 24.51 -39.42
C TYR A 617 -67.10 25.49 -39.19
N ILE A 618 -67.52 26.18 -40.26
CA ILE A 618 -68.66 27.09 -40.24
C ILE A 618 -69.77 26.47 -41.10
N PRO A 619 -70.92 26.09 -40.50
CA PRO A 619 -72.04 25.55 -41.26
C PRO A 619 -72.53 26.54 -42.32
N ASN A 620 -72.86 26.07 -43.52
CA ASN A 620 -73.46 26.90 -44.56
C ASN A 620 -74.99 26.92 -44.51
N ALA A 621 -75.60 26.07 -43.68
CA ALA A 621 -77.04 26.01 -43.44
C ALA A 621 -77.35 25.47 -42.05
N PHE A 622 -78.52 25.82 -41.51
CA PHE A 622 -79.04 25.27 -40.26
C PHE A 622 -80.58 25.26 -40.26
N SER A 623 -81.18 24.40 -39.45
CA SER A 623 -82.62 24.10 -39.43
C SER A 623 -83.15 24.08 -37.99
N PRO A 624 -83.68 25.20 -37.48
CA PRO A 624 -84.24 25.28 -36.12
C PRO A 624 -85.58 24.56 -35.98
N ASP A 625 -85.56 23.23 -35.85
CA ASP A 625 -86.74 22.37 -35.69
C ASP A 625 -86.84 21.67 -34.32
N PHE A 626 -85.89 21.98 -33.43
CA PHE A 626 -85.75 21.49 -32.05
C PHE A 626 -85.46 19.99 -31.95
N ASP A 627 -84.87 19.38 -32.97
CA ASP A 627 -84.42 17.99 -32.93
C ASP A 627 -83.07 17.79 -32.20
N GLY A 628 -82.43 18.89 -31.79
CA GLY A 628 -81.13 18.93 -31.14
C GLY A 628 -79.94 19.00 -32.11
N ILE A 629 -80.18 19.01 -33.42
CA ILE A 629 -79.18 18.97 -34.49
C ILE A 629 -79.37 20.20 -35.37
N ASN A 630 -78.31 21.01 -35.52
CA ASN A 630 -78.34 22.22 -36.36
C ASN A 630 -79.49 23.20 -36.01
N ASP A 631 -79.91 23.22 -34.74
CA ASP A 631 -80.96 24.13 -34.25
C ASP A 631 -80.49 25.58 -34.11
N GLY A 632 -79.17 25.78 -34.09
CA GLY A 632 -78.54 27.08 -34.02
C GLY A 632 -77.35 27.16 -34.97
N PHE A 633 -77.13 28.34 -35.53
CA PHE A 633 -75.94 28.67 -36.30
C PHE A 633 -74.84 29.14 -35.35
N THR A 634 -73.81 28.30 -35.18
CA THR A 634 -72.60 28.59 -34.40
C THR A 634 -71.35 28.18 -35.18
N LEU A 635 -70.19 28.48 -34.61
CA LEU A 635 -68.87 28.15 -35.14
C LEU A 635 -68.32 26.92 -34.40
N TYR A 636 -67.83 25.94 -35.14
CA TYR A 636 -67.20 24.74 -34.58
C TYR A 636 -65.69 24.77 -34.82
N ALA A 637 -64.90 24.59 -33.77
CA ALA A 637 -63.45 24.71 -33.80
C ALA A 637 -62.77 23.57 -33.02
N GLY A 638 -61.51 23.29 -33.35
CA GLY A 638 -60.64 22.42 -32.56
C GLY A 638 -60.05 23.14 -31.34
N THR A 639 -58.99 22.57 -30.77
CA THR A 639 -58.24 23.14 -29.64
C THR A 639 -57.39 24.35 -30.03
N ASN A 640 -57.28 24.65 -31.33
CA ASN A 640 -56.56 25.79 -31.89
C ASN A 640 -57.21 27.16 -31.59
N VAL A 641 -58.51 27.20 -31.25
CA VAL A 641 -59.26 28.44 -31.02
C VAL A 641 -59.35 28.80 -29.54
N ALA A 642 -58.85 29.99 -29.18
CA ALA A 642 -58.96 30.53 -27.83
C ALA A 642 -60.35 31.08 -27.52
N SER A 643 -60.99 31.80 -28.46
CA SER A 643 -62.32 32.40 -28.25
C SER A 643 -62.93 32.97 -29.53
N ILE A 644 -64.26 32.94 -29.67
CA ILE A 644 -64.98 33.75 -30.66
C ILE A 644 -65.21 35.14 -30.04
N GLN A 645 -64.48 36.14 -30.52
CA GLN A 645 -64.58 37.51 -30.00
C GLN A 645 -65.92 38.14 -30.37
N GLU A 646 -66.41 37.88 -31.58
CA GLU A 646 -67.67 38.45 -32.07
C GLU A 646 -68.27 37.56 -33.17
N LEU A 647 -69.57 37.30 -33.10
CA LEU A 647 -70.38 36.71 -34.17
C LEU A 647 -71.54 37.66 -34.48
N LEU A 648 -71.58 38.19 -35.70
CA LEU A 648 -72.61 39.08 -36.23
C LEU A 648 -73.35 38.39 -37.37
N ILE A 649 -74.67 38.55 -37.42
CA ILE A 649 -75.49 38.08 -38.54
C ILE A 649 -76.35 39.22 -39.03
N PHE A 650 -76.39 39.37 -40.36
CA PHE A 650 -77.09 40.41 -41.07
C PHE A 650 -78.13 39.82 -42.02
N ASP A 651 -79.26 40.52 -42.16
CA ASP A 651 -80.21 40.22 -43.24
C ASP A 651 -79.67 40.65 -44.62
N ARG A 652 -80.42 40.33 -45.68
CA ARG A 652 -80.04 40.67 -47.06
C ARG A 652 -79.94 42.18 -47.35
N TRP A 653 -80.43 43.02 -46.45
CA TRP A 653 -80.42 44.49 -46.56
C TRP A 653 -79.35 45.14 -45.69
N GLY A 654 -78.62 44.35 -44.89
CA GLY A 654 -77.57 44.80 -44.00
C GLY A 654 -78.04 45.18 -42.58
N GLU A 655 -79.28 44.85 -42.19
CA GLU A 655 -79.73 45.00 -40.80
C GLU A 655 -79.07 43.92 -39.93
N LEU A 656 -78.44 44.32 -38.83
CA LEU A 656 -77.88 43.39 -37.83
C LEU A 656 -79.02 42.70 -37.08
N ILE A 657 -79.13 41.39 -37.23
CA ILE A 657 -80.20 40.58 -36.63
C ILE A 657 -79.75 39.71 -35.46
N PHE A 658 -78.47 39.35 -35.39
CA PHE A 658 -77.90 38.63 -34.25
C PHE A 658 -76.50 39.14 -33.93
N ARG A 659 -76.20 39.21 -32.63
CA ARG A 659 -74.87 39.52 -32.13
C ARG A 659 -74.59 38.73 -30.87
N ASN A 660 -73.47 38.03 -30.85
CA ASN A 660 -72.87 37.51 -29.63
C ASN A 660 -71.37 37.84 -29.60
N THR A 661 -70.79 37.96 -28.40
CA THR A 661 -69.40 38.37 -28.20
C THR A 661 -68.75 37.59 -27.08
N ASN A 662 -67.45 37.31 -27.21
CA ASN A 662 -66.62 36.64 -26.20
C ASN A 662 -67.22 35.33 -25.69
N PHE A 663 -67.48 34.40 -26.61
CA PHE A 663 -68.00 33.09 -26.27
C PHE A 663 -67.11 31.97 -26.82
N SER A 664 -67.20 30.79 -26.21
CA SER A 664 -66.45 29.60 -26.63
C SER A 664 -67.07 29.01 -27.90
N PRO A 665 -66.25 28.48 -28.83
CA PRO A 665 -66.76 27.71 -29.97
C PRO A 665 -67.42 26.40 -29.52
N ASN A 666 -68.07 25.70 -30.46
CA ASN A 666 -68.71 24.39 -30.25
C ASN A 666 -69.96 24.38 -29.35
N ASP A 667 -70.53 25.54 -29.01
CA ASP A 667 -71.81 25.64 -28.31
C ASP A 667 -72.90 26.23 -29.23
N PRO A 668 -73.84 25.42 -29.75
CA PRO A 668 -74.94 25.89 -30.58
C PRO A 668 -75.90 26.85 -29.87
N VAL A 669 -76.02 26.78 -28.55
CA VAL A 669 -76.91 27.64 -27.74
C VAL A 669 -76.41 29.09 -27.73
N LEU A 670 -75.09 29.27 -27.88
CA LEU A 670 -74.46 30.59 -27.97
C LEU A 670 -74.51 31.15 -29.41
N GLY A 671 -74.96 30.33 -30.37
CA GLY A 671 -75.19 30.71 -31.75
C GLY A 671 -76.56 31.37 -31.98
N TRP A 672 -76.89 31.58 -33.25
CA TRP A 672 -78.18 32.15 -33.65
C TRP A 672 -79.23 31.08 -33.91
N ASP A 673 -80.36 31.16 -33.22
CA ASP A 673 -81.48 30.21 -33.29
C ASP A 673 -82.50 30.49 -34.43
N GLY A 674 -82.17 31.40 -35.35
CA GLY A 674 -83.07 31.80 -36.43
C GLY A 674 -84.21 32.74 -36.00
N ARG A 675 -84.11 33.37 -34.83
CA ARG A 675 -85.06 34.40 -34.38
C ARG A 675 -84.47 35.81 -34.47
N PHE A 676 -85.35 36.79 -34.69
CA PHE A 676 -85.01 38.20 -34.56
C PHE A 676 -86.07 38.89 -33.71
N ARG A 677 -85.64 39.53 -32.60
CA ARG A 677 -86.54 40.16 -31.63
C ARG A 677 -87.63 39.21 -31.08
N GLY A 678 -87.29 37.93 -30.94
CA GLY A 678 -88.20 36.87 -30.45
C GLY A 678 -89.06 36.21 -31.55
N GLU A 679 -89.16 36.83 -32.72
CA GLU A 679 -89.96 36.34 -33.84
C GLU A 679 -89.16 35.42 -34.75
N LEU A 680 -89.87 34.47 -35.35
CA LEU A 680 -89.37 33.49 -36.29
C LEU A 680 -89.02 34.15 -37.64
N MET A 681 -87.76 34.10 -38.07
CA MET A 681 -87.32 34.65 -39.38
C MET A 681 -87.69 33.73 -40.55
N ASP A 682 -88.05 34.29 -41.71
CA ASP A 682 -88.34 33.50 -42.91
C ASP A 682 -87.10 32.73 -43.40
N ALA A 683 -87.33 31.59 -44.07
CA ALA A 683 -86.27 30.86 -44.75
C ALA A 683 -85.58 31.77 -45.78
N GLY A 684 -84.26 31.82 -45.75
CA GLY A 684 -83.51 32.79 -46.53
C GLY A 684 -82.00 32.75 -46.28
N ILE A 685 -81.28 33.50 -47.10
CA ILE A 685 -79.83 33.64 -47.01
C ILE A 685 -79.52 34.85 -46.13
N PHE A 686 -78.68 34.63 -45.12
CA PHE A 686 -78.16 35.63 -44.20
C PHE A 686 -76.65 35.72 -44.35
N VAL A 687 -76.06 36.86 -43.99
CA VAL A 687 -74.61 37.07 -44.06
C VAL A 687 -74.07 37.08 -42.64
N TYR A 688 -73.03 36.29 -42.37
CA TYR A 688 -72.35 36.31 -41.08
C TYR A 688 -70.97 36.96 -41.18
N LEU A 689 -70.54 37.54 -40.07
CA LEU A 689 -69.17 37.97 -39.82
C LEU A 689 -68.76 37.47 -38.44
N ALA A 690 -67.70 36.67 -38.38
CA ALA A 690 -67.15 36.15 -37.14
C ALA A 690 -65.69 36.59 -36.97
N ARG A 691 -65.36 37.18 -35.83
CA ARG A 691 -63.98 37.49 -35.43
C ARG A 691 -63.54 36.45 -34.41
N VAL A 692 -62.54 35.66 -34.77
CA VAL A 692 -62.07 34.51 -33.98
C VAL A 692 -60.63 34.75 -33.56
N ARG A 693 -60.33 34.53 -32.29
CA ARG A 693 -58.96 34.58 -31.73
C ARG A 693 -58.46 33.16 -31.49
N PHE A 694 -57.30 32.85 -32.03
CA PHE A 694 -56.60 31.57 -31.89
C PHE A 694 -55.64 31.58 -30.68
N MET A 695 -55.09 30.41 -30.34
CA MET A 695 -54.25 30.21 -29.15
C MET A 695 -52.93 30.99 -29.16
N ASP A 696 -52.44 31.37 -30.34
CA ASP A 696 -51.26 32.24 -30.56
C ASP A 696 -51.61 33.74 -30.61
N ASP A 697 -52.79 34.12 -30.09
CA ASP A 697 -53.37 35.46 -30.18
C ASP A 697 -53.62 35.98 -31.61
N HIS A 698 -53.44 35.15 -32.66
CA HIS A 698 -53.83 35.49 -34.01
C HIS A 698 -55.35 35.73 -34.08
N VAL A 699 -55.78 36.78 -34.79
CA VAL A 699 -57.19 37.09 -34.97
C VAL A 699 -57.54 37.04 -36.44
N GLU A 700 -58.43 36.13 -36.82
CA GLU A 700 -58.95 36.01 -38.17
C GLU A 700 -60.43 36.40 -38.25
N VAL A 701 -60.83 36.97 -39.38
CA VAL A 701 -62.21 37.36 -39.66
C VAL A 701 -62.78 36.46 -40.73
N PHE A 702 -63.71 35.60 -40.32
CA PHE A 702 -64.50 34.76 -41.21
C PHE A 702 -65.77 35.49 -41.62
N LYS A 703 -66.13 35.39 -42.90
CA LYS A 703 -67.36 35.96 -43.44
C LYS A 703 -67.90 35.05 -44.53
N GLY A 704 -69.21 34.98 -44.62
CA GLY A 704 -69.89 34.12 -45.59
C GLY A 704 -71.38 34.27 -45.49
N ASP A 705 -72.08 33.40 -46.20
CA ASP A 705 -73.51 33.27 -46.14
C ASP A 705 -73.92 32.00 -45.39
N VAL A 706 -75.07 32.08 -44.72
CA VAL A 706 -75.73 30.96 -44.05
C VAL A 706 -77.19 30.91 -44.47
N LEU A 707 -77.64 29.72 -44.87
CA LEU A 707 -79.03 29.46 -45.23
C LEU A 707 -79.83 29.02 -44.00
N LEU A 708 -80.84 29.80 -43.62
CA LEU A 708 -81.86 29.37 -42.66
C LEU A 708 -82.90 28.51 -43.40
N LEU A 709 -82.99 27.23 -43.03
CA LEU A 709 -83.98 26.27 -43.55
C LEU A 709 -85.19 26.21 -42.63
N ARG A 710 -86.40 26.13 -43.19
CA ARG A 710 -87.66 25.93 -42.47
C ARG A 710 -88.71 25.19 -43.29
#